data_AF-A0A292RMP1-F1
#
_entry.id   AF-A0A292RMP1-F1
#
_cell.length_a   1.000
_cell.length_b   1.000
_cell.length_c   1.000
_cell.angle_alpha   90.00
_cell.angle_beta   90.00
_cell.angle_gamma   90.00
#
_symmetry.space_group_name_H-M   'P 1'
#
loop_
_entity.id
_entity.type
_entity.pdbx_description
1 polymer ?
#
loop_
_entity_poly.entity_id
_entity_poly.type
_entity_poly.pdbx_seq_one_letter_code
_entity_poly.pdbx_strand_id
1 'polypeptide(L)'
;MSTDISRVYAFLAKQGDWVNEADKNGDGAVIKSEFRDFMEENFEWNGEESTDSAKNDLINSFWKTIDTNQSGKVSGTKLKNKNALDKKELAAMEDRIEMYEILNEFTSQLTAPSVVGDGANWKKSVSEGLGALIEPYIKNGGTPEDLPAYLAEQAPLIEAKATADYCANEYLAEIMGDVNKEYGYTYGSDQTLQGMINSYIQSMTEGGDAETIQQTVQGIIDAYVATAGLGDESSVDMGDYGYTPTANSPLNDLQKAVIKTKLQQNVQALDDYETHKDLYEEAMNTYLGTLKFGDFEEVNSNAIGAFEASDAYKGVVKAIATEDIFGSEELKSALASAISESFAERLNSIMPGELEAYDKLLAEAKTKAQNGDFDTAGELDTQKLIDWVVEQAKSNLAEFYPNGFGDMPLEDMNTMYDALVASAKENKDASKIKEAAISYCKAVSSKSTSLANAVKEIFGDSYATNINKLLSGEIEEKMSELKAKVLEIGDASTFTVSAWNGLPADGTVLNPGSSATYSISATVDTHGANQQNISYSLVSVSGGTATCSQFGDLSITAGSSEGYINLEVAVLVDGITIGTKAISIKCEKTVSGLVNNIGYDSWGGTSEHLEVYGLPGVGDGGAQVTSQSFADLYNNNAVIMLHMKNNNSTYTDTVKNRLSELCGYIVNALVSKGLDATKLQSASSHVVDTLMSNYYRKGKSDDNTEGTALGTRVSNKIKNGEMTGVVKFTDFKRKDYQVNMVSFKEVVDLILKEYGY
;
A
#
# COMPACT_ATOMS: atom_id res chain seq x y z
N MET A 1 50.98 20.68 -4.86
CA MET A 1 51.81 20.00 -5.87
C MET A 1 53.22 19.91 -5.31
N SER A 2 53.60 18.75 -4.80
CA SER A 2 54.93 18.53 -4.23
C SER A 2 55.98 18.53 -5.35
N THR A 3 56.87 19.51 -5.35
CA THR A 3 58.06 19.57 -6.21
C THR A 3 59.29 19.19 -5.40
N ASP A 4 59.16 18.19 -4.53
CA ASP A 4 60.21 17.82 -3.60
C ASP A 4 61.35 17.08 -4.32
N ILE A 5 62.31 17.87 -4.77
CA ILE A 5 63.50 17.40 -5.49
C ILE A 5 64.41 16.50 -4.64
N SER A 6 64.29 16.53 -3.31
CA SER A 6 65.11 15.72 -2.39
C SER A 6 64.88 14.21 -2.61
N ARG A 7 63.65 13.82 -2.92
CA ARG A 7 63.28 12.42 -3.22
C ARG A 7 63.95 11.88 -4.48
N VAL A 8 64.25 12.75 -5.45
CA VAL A 8 65.00 12.36 -6.66
C VAL A 8 66.45 12.07 -6.30
N TYR A 9 67.10 12.90 -5.49
CA TYR A 9 68.46 12.61 -5.01
C TYR A 9 68.53 11.36 -4.13
N ALA A 10 67.57 11.18 -3.22
CA ALA A 10 67.47 9.98 -2.39
C ALA A 10 67.24 8.69 -3.21
N PHE A 11 66.56 8.80 -4.35
CA PHE A 11 66.43 7.71 -5.31
C PHE A 11 67.75 7.43 -6.04
N LEU A 12 68.42 8.46 -6.57
CA LEU A 12 69.67 8.31 -7.31
C LEU A 12 70.77 7.70 -6.46
N ALA A 13 70.84 8.07 -5.17
CA ALA A 13 71.72 7.48 -4.17
C ALA A 13 71.51 5.97 -3.93
N LYS A 14 70.44 5.38 -4.48
CA LYS A 14 70.19 3.92 -4.42
C LYS A 14 70.49 3.20 -5.73
N GLN A 15 70.68 3.94 -6.84
CA GLN A 15 70.88 3.37 -8.18
C GLN A 15 72.36 3.15 -8.51
N GLY A 16 73.29 3.92 -7.92
CA GLY A 16 74.72 3.84 -8.24
C GLY A 16 75.06 4.61 -9.52
N ASP A 17 75.47 3.91 -10.60
CA ASP A 17 75.96 4.53 -11.85
C ASP A 17 74.84 5.04 -12.78
N TRP A 18 73.99 5.91 -12.24
CA TRP A 18 72.82 6.46 -12.94
C TRP A 18 73.20 7.26 -14.20
N VAL A 19 74.42 7.81 -14.27
CA VAL A 19 74.90 8.61 -15.41
C VAL A 19 75.00 7.74 -16.66
N ASN A 20 75.62 6.56 -16.54
CA ASN A 20 75.76 5.64 -17.67
C ASN A 20 74.43 4.96 -18.02
N GLU A 21 73.56 4.74 -17.03
CA GLU A 21 72.22 4.18 -17.28
C GLU A 21 71.26 5.17 -17.94
N ALA A 22 71.38 6.46 -17.63
CA ALA A 22 70.61 7.52 -18.27
C ALA A 22 71.13 7.86 -19.68
N ASP A 23 72.43 7.82 -19.94
CA ASP A 23 73.03 8.09 -21.26
C ASP A 23 72.77 6.95 -22.27
N LYS A 24 71.53 6.84 -22.75
CA LYS A 24 71.09 5.80 -23.69
C LYS A 24 71.85 5.83 -25.02
N ASN A 25 72.39 6.99 -25.42
CA ASN A 25 73.03 7.16 -26.72
C ASN A 25 74.57 6.95 -26.65
N GLY A 26 75.15 6.99 -25.45
CA GLY A 26 76.57 6.72 -25.18
C GLY A 26 77.53 7.83 -25.62
N ASP A 27 77.04 9.07 -25.76
CA ASP A 27 77.85 10.22 -26.20
C ASP A 27 78.58 10.94 -25.04
N GLY A 28 78.35 10.48 -23.81
CA GLY A 28 78.95 11.00 -22.59
C GLY A 28 78.28 12.27 -22.07
N ALA A 29 77.08 12.61 -22.51
CA ALA A 29 76.31 13.78 -22.04
C ALA A 29 74.83 13.45 -21.79
N VAL A 30 74.44 13.36 -20.52
CA VAL A 30 73.03 13.12 -20.13
C VAL A 30 72.18 14.36 -20.42
N ILE A 31 71.14 14.19 -21.26
CA ILE A 31 70.13 15.23 -21.50
C ILE A 31 68.84 15.00 -20.71
N LYS A 32 68.04 16.06 -20.57
CA LYS A 32 66.77 16.00 -19.83
C LYS A 32 65.82 14.90 -20.26
N SER A 33 65.72 14.61 -21.56
CA SER A 33 64.84 13.55 -22.06
C SER A 33 65.37 12.16 -21.71
N GLU A 34 66.68 11.97 -21.74
CA GLU A 34 67.34 10.72 -21.32
C GLU A 34 67.14 10.45 -19.82
N PHE A 35 67.35 11.48 -18.99
CA PHE A 35 67.07 11.38 -17.56
C PHE A 35 65.59 11.14 -17.26
N ARG A 36 64.68 11.75 -18.03
CA ARG A 36 63.25 11.48 -17.91
C ARG A 36 62.94 10.02 -18.18
N ASP A 37 63.41 9.48 -19.30
CA ASP A 37 63.16 8.08 -19.65
C ASP A 37 63.72 7.14 -18.57
N PHE A 38 64.92 7.45 -18.05
CA PHE A 38 65.52 6.74 -16.93
C PHE A 38 64.64 6.76 -15.67
N MET A 39 64.11 7.92 -15.28
CA MET A 39 63.19 8.06 -14.15
C MET A 39 61.85 7.36 -14.40
N GLU A 40 61.33 7.38 -15.62
CA GLU A 40 60.10 6.64 -15.97
C GLU A 40 60.27 5.13 -15.81
N GLU A 41 61.45 4.60 -16.12
CA GLU A 41 61.77 3.17 -16.03
C GLU A 41 62.09 2.70 -14.61
N ASN A 42 62.70 3.57 -13.78
CA ASN A 42 63.32 3.13 -12.52
C ASN A 42 62.79 3.82 -11.24
N PHE A 43 62.12 4.98 -11.33
CA PHE A 43 61.61 5.70 -10.16
C PHE A 43 60.23 5.19 -9.73
N GLU A 44 60.02 5.01 -8.42
CA GLU A 44 58.70 4.65 -7.89
C GLU A 44 57.75 5.86 -7.86
N TRP A 45 56.84 5.90 -8.84
CA TRP A 45 55.80 6.93 -8.95
C TRP A 45 54.59 6.61 -8.07
N ASN A 46 54.61 7.05 -6.81
CA ASN A 46 53.52 6.79 -5.83
C ASN A 46 52.69 8.06 -5.55
N GLY A 47 51.37 7.93 -5.31
CA GLY A 47 50.48 9.02 -4.88
C GLY A 47 50.02 10.00 -5.98
N GLU A 48 49.91 11.30 -5.66
CA GLU A 48 49.48 12.40 -6.57
C GLU A 48 50.40 12.59 -7.79
N GLU A 49 51.58 11.96 -7.79
CA GLU A 49 52.62 12.04 -8.82
C GLU A 49 52.45 11.02 -9.94
N SER A 50 51.39 10.21 -9.91
CA SER A 50 51.11 9.17 -10.94
C SER A 50 50.62 9.74 -12.27
N THR A 51 50.21 11.01 -12.30
CA THR A 51 49.76 11.68 -13.54
C THR A 51 50.95 12.20 -14.34
N ASP A 52 50.86 12.13 -15.68
CA ASP A 52 51.92 12.62 -16.57
C ASP A 52 52.27 14.10 -16.31
N SER A 53 51.30 14.92 -15.91
CA SER A 53 51.55 16.33 -15.56
C SER A 53 52.45 16.47 -14.33
N ALA A 54 52.19 15.69 -13.27
CA ALA A 54 52.97 15.77 -12.04
C ALA A 54 54.39 15.21 -12.24
N LYS A 55 54.56 14.12 -13.00
CA LYS A 55 55.87 13.59 -13.41
C LYS A 55 56.69 14.65 -14.15
N ASN A 56 56.04 15.31 -15.11
CA ASN A 56 56.63 16.39 -15.88
C ASN A 56 57.11 17.54 -14.98
N ASP A 57 56.28 17.97 -14.03
CA ASP A 57 56.57 19.09 -13.14
C ASP A 57 57.73 18.80 -12.17
N LEU A 58 57.79 17.59 -11.60
CA LEU A 58 58.91 17.15 -10.76
C LEU A 58 60.23 17.12 -11.54
N ILE A 59 60.25 16.46 -12.70
CA ILE A 59 61.44 16.37 -13.56
C ILE A 59 61.86 17.77 -14.04
N ASN A 60 60.91 18.62 -14.41
CA ASN A 60 61.19 20.00 -14.82
C ASN A 60 61.80 20.83 -13.69
N SER A 61 61.28 20.67 -12.47
CA SER A 61 61.75 21.39 -11.28
C SER A 61 63.13 20.90 -10.84
N PHE A 62 63.35 19.58 -10.84
CA PHE A 62 64.65 18.97 -10.58
C PHE A 62 65.69 19.44 -11.60
N TRP A 63 65.39 19.31 -12.89
CA TRP A 63 66.32 19.67 -13.96
C TRP A 63 66.70 21.15 -13.94
N LYS A 64 65.74 22.04 -13.68
CA LYS A 64 65.99 23.49 -13.57
C LYS A 64 66.91 23.84 -12.41
N THR A 65 66.96 23.01 -11.37
CA THR A 65 67.82 23.23 -10.21
C THR A 65 69.29 22.89 -10.50
N ILE A 66 69.54 22.01 -11.47
CA ILE A 66 70.88 21.46 -11.77
C ILE A 66 71.45 22.07 -13.05
N ASP A 67 70.65 22.18 -14.12
CA ASP A 67 71.04 22.73 -15.42
C ASP A 67 70.97 24.27 -15.42
N THR A 68 71.92 24.88 -14.72
CA THR A 68 72.04 26.33 -14.55
C THR A 68 72.59 27.03 -15.79
N ASN A 69 73.42 26.34 -16.58
CA ASN A 69 74.05 26.88 -17.80
C ASN A 69 73.25 26.62 -19.09
N GLN A 70 72.18 25.81 -19.00
CA GLN A 70 71.26 25.45 -20.10
C GLN A 70 71.97 24.92 -21.36
N SER A 71 73.21 24.45 -21.23
CA SER A 71 74.04 24.00 -22.35
C SER A 71 75.28 23.19 -21.96
N GLY A 72 75.26 21.88 -22.25
CA GLY A 72 76.40 20.98 -22.15
C GLY A 72 77.20 20.91 -23.46
N LYS A 73 78.48 20.55 -23.40
CA LYS A 73 79.34 20.43 -24.59
C LYS A 73 79.43 18.97 -25.03
N VAL A 74 79.04 18.67 -26.27
CA VAL A 74 79.21 17.32 -26.85
C VAL A 74 80.70 17.04 -27.06
N SER A 75 81.17 15.90 -26.55
CA SER A 75 82.57 15.50 -26.67
C SER A 75 83.03 15.48 -28.13
N GLY A 76 84.20 16.06 -28.40
CA GLY A 76 84.76 16.13 -29.76
C GLY A 76 84.14 17.18 -30.71
N THR A 77 83.14 17.97 -30.28
CA THR A 77 82.52 18.99 -31.15
C THR A 77 82.58 20.42 -30.57
N LYS A 78 82.33 21.43 -31.42
CA LYS A 78 82.11 22.83 -31.01
C LYS A 78 80.63 23.16 -30.72
N LEU A 79 79.73 22.17 -30.85
CA LEU A 79 78.30 22.35 -30.69
C LEU A 79 77.91 22.20 -29.20
N LYS A 80 76.97 23.03 -28.75
CA LYS A 80 76.35 22.94 -27.42
C LYS A 80 75.07 22.12 -27.54
N ASN A 81 74.91 21.10 -26.70
CA ASN A 81 73.67 20.35 -26.56
C ASN A 81 72.77 21.09 -25.55
N LYS A 82 71.56 21.44 -25.96
CA LYS A 82 70.62 22.22 -25.15
C LYS A 82 69.96 21.29 -24.13
N ASN A 83 69.93 21.68 -22.86
CA ASN A 83 69.47 20.86 -21.73
C ASN A 83 70.35 19.65 -21.38
N ALA A 84 71.64 19.70 -21.72
CA ALA A 84 72.63 18.70 -21.34
C ALA A 84 73.43 19.19 -20.13
N LEU A 85 73.72 18.32 -19.17
CA LEU A 85 74.52 18.67 -17.99
C LEU A 85 76.00 18.86 -18.36
N ASP A 86 76.63 19.89 -17.82
CA ASP A 86 78.09 20.07 -17.90
C ASP A 86 78.85 19.39 -16.75
N LYS A 87 80.19 19.35 -16.82
CA LYS A 87 81.03 18.67 -15.82
C LYS A 87 80.90 19.24 -14.40
N LYS A 88 80.62 20.54 -14.25
CA LYS A 88 80.44 21.17 -12.94
C LYS A 88 79.06 20.87 -12.38
N GLU A 89 78.05 20.84 -13.23
CA GLU A 89 76.67 20.47 -12.86
C GLU A 89 76.58 19.00 -12.47
N LEU A 90 77.26 18.11 -13.20
CA LEU A 90 77.39 16.70 -12.83
C LEU A 90 78.14 16.52 -11.50
N ALA A 91 79.26 17.24 -11.29
CA ALA A 91 79.98 17.17 -10.02
C ALA A 91 79.13 17.67 -8.84
N ALA A 92 78.41 18.78 -9.00
CA ALA A 92 77.52 19.30 -7.95
C ALA A 92 76.30 18.39 -7.70
N MET A 93 75.86 17.63 -8.70
CA MET A 93 74.82 16.62 -8.56
C MET A 93 75.36 15.38 -7.83
N GLU A 94 76.57 14.93 -8.18
CA GLU A 94 77.25 13.81 -7.53
C GLU A 94 77.54 14.12 -6.05
N ASP A 95 78.05 15.30 -5.72
CA ASP A 95 78.28 15.74 -4.33
C ASP A 95 76.97 15.69 -3.51
N ARG A 96 75.82 16.00 -4.13
CA ARG A 96 74.52 15.91 -3.46
C ARG A 96 74.04 14.46 -3.35
N ILE A 97 74.25 13.62 -4.36
CA ILE A 97 73.92 12.20 -4.30
C ILE A 97 74.73 11.53 -3.19
N GLU A 98 76.03 11.81 -3.10
CA GLU A 98 76.93 11.32 -2.05
C GLU A 98 76.40 11.67 -0.65
N MET A 99 75.82 12.85 -0.44
CA MET A 99 75.18 13.21 0.84
C MET A 99 74.01 12.28 1.21
N TYR A 100 73.17 11.91 0.24
CA TYR A 100 72.07 10.98 0.48
C TYR A 100 72.56 9.53 0.57
N GLU A 101 73.67 9.16 -0.08
CA GLU A 101 74.35 7.88 0.12
C GLU A 101 74.88 7.74 1.54
N ILE A 102 75.56 8.79 2.05
CA ILE A 102 76.02 8.88 3.44
C ILE A 102 74.85 8.79 4.41
N LEU A 103 73.73 9.48 4.14
CA LEU A 103 72.51 9.36 4.94
C LEU A 103 71.97 7.91 4.93
N ASN A 104 71.90 7.27 3.77
CA ASN A 104 71.43 5.89 3.64
C ASN A 104 72.35 4.92 4.39
N GLU A 105 73.67 5.09 4.29
CA GLU A 105 74.65 4.29 5.04
C GLU A 105 74.51 4.51 6.54
N PHE A 106 74.47 5.77 6.99
CA PHE A 106 74.31 6.13 8.40
C PHE A 106 73.03 5.53 8.99
N THR A 107 71.89 5.74 8.33
CA THR A 107 70.60 5.21 8.78
C THR A 107 70.59 3.69 8.75
N SER A 108 71.25 3.02 7.79
CA SER A 108 71.33 1.55 7.74
C SER A 108 71.95 0.93 9.00
N GLN A 109 72.83 1.66 9.69
CA GLN A 109 73.51 1.21 10.91
C GLN A 109 72.69 1.44 12.19
N LEU A 110 71.63 2.24 12.12
CA LEU A 110 70.75 2.49 13.26
C LEU A 110 69.96 1.25 13.66
N THR A 111 69.82 1.05 14.97
CA THR A 111 69.05 -0.03 15.59
C THR A 111 67.97 0.58 16.45
N ALA A 112 66.72 0.15 16.26
CA ALA A 112 65.61 0.61 17.07
C ALA A 112 65.81 0.21 18.55
N PRO A 113 65.46 1.07 19.51
CA PRO A 113 65.44 0.72 20.92
C PRO A 113 64.50 -0.48 21.20
N SER A 114 64.82 -1.29 22.22
CA SER A 114 64.02 -2.47 22.57
C SER A 114 62.60 -2.16 23.05
N VAL A 115 62.33 -0.90 23.42
CA VAL A 115 61.01 -0.42 23.86
C VAL A 115 60.05 -0.16 22.69
N VAL A 116 60.55 -0.17 21.46
CA VAL A 116 59.75 0.02 20.24
C VAL A 116 59.46 -1.33 19.60
N GLY A 117 58.18 -1.68 19.48
CA GLY A 117 57.74 -2.92 18.83
C GLY A 117 57.95 -2.91 17.30
N ASP A 118 57.66 -1.80 16.62
CA ASP A 118 57.85 -1.65 15.17
C ASP A 118 59.18 -0.96 14.80
N GLY A 119 60.29 -1.68 15.01
CA GLY A 119 61.62 -1.16 14.73
C GLY A 119 61.86 -0.81 13.24
N ALA A 120 61.12 -1.41 12.31
CA ALA A 120 61.27 -1.14 10.88
C ALA A 120 60.68 0.23 10.49
N ASN A 121 59.46 0.52 10.93
CA ASN A 121 58.84 1.82 10.67
C ASN A 121 59.48 2.92 11.51
N TRP A 122 59.91 2.65 12.75
CA TRP A 122 60.68 3.61 13.54
C TRP A 122 61.94 4.06 12.81
N LYS A 123 62.69 3.12 12.24
CA LYS A 123 63.90 3.41 11.47
C LYS A 123 63.60 4.27 10.24
N LYS A 124 62.45 4.02 9.60
CA LYS A 124 61.97 4.84 8.48
C LYS A 124 61.66 6.27 8.95
N SER A 125 60.95 6.46 10.05
CA SER A 125 60.65 7.79 10.61
C SER A 125 61.92 8.55 11.00
N VAL A 126 62.91 7.88 11.60
CA VAL A 126 64.21 8.48 11.91
C VAL A 126 64.97 8.87 10.63
N SER A 127 64.96 8.00 9.61
CA SER A 127 65.55 8.28 8.30
C SER A 127 64.89 9.47 7.60
N GLU A 128 63.57 9.61 7.69
CA GLU A 128 62.82 10.75 7.14
C GLU A 128 63.15 12.05 7.91
N GLY A 129 63.21 11.98 9.25
CA GLY A 129 63.60 13.11 10.09
C GLY A 129 65.03 13.60 9.81
N LEU A 130 65.99 12.69 9.64
CA LEU A 130 67.36 13.02 9.25
C LEU A 130 67.44 13.52 7.80
N GLY A 131 66.66 12.92 6.90
CA GLY A 131 66.54 13.35 5.50
C GLY A 131 66.08 14.79 5.35
N ALA A 132 65.16 15.24 6.21
CA ALA A 132 64.68 16.62 6.23
C ALA A 132 65.77 17.66 6.57
N LEU A 133 66.91 17.23 7.14
CA LEU A 133 68.04 18.10 7.48
C LEU A 133 69.05 18.28 6.33
N ILE A 134 69.04 17.41 5.30
CA ILE A 134 70.04 17.41 4.24
C ILE A 134 70.01 18.68 3.39
N GLU A 135 68.83 19.09 2.91
CA GLU A 135 68.72 20.31 2.11
C GLU A 135 69.06 21.60 2.89
N PRO A 136 68.59 21.79 4.14
CA PRO A 136 69.08 22.85 5.01
C PRO A 136 70.60 22.85 5.20
N TYR A 137 71.21 21.68 5.41
CA TYR A 137 72.64 21.52 5.60
C TYR A 137 73.44 21.93 4.35
N ILE A 138 73.03 21.47 3.17
CA ILE A 138 73.63 21.86 1.87
C ILE A 138 73.54 23.38 1.65
N LYS A 139 72.37 23.99 1.94
CA LYS A 139 72.18 25.45 1.78
C LYS A 139 73.10 26.27 2.68
N ASN A 140 73.48 25.73 3.83
CA ASN A 140 74.40 26.36 4.78
C ASN A 140 75.88 26.09 4.46
N GLY A 141 76.18 25.46 3.31
CA GLY A 141 77.55 25.22 2.85
C GLY A 141 78.16 23.91 3.37
N GLY A 142 77.35 22.99 3.88
CA GLY A 142 77.79 21.67 4.31
C GLY A 142 78.39 20.85 3.17
N THR A 143 79.34 19.97 3.51
CA THR A 143 80.06 19.09 2.56
C THR A 143 79.82 17.62 2.90
N PRO A 144 80.05 16.68 1.94
CA PRO A 144 79.89 15.24 2.20
C PRO A 144 80.83 14.77 3.32
N GLU A 145 82.06 15.31 3.39
CA GLU A 145 83.06 14.94 4.40
C GLU A 145 82.59 15.24 5.84
N ASP A 146 81.91 16.35 6.06
CA ASP A 146 81.45 16.80 7.38
C ASP A 146 80.05 16.25 7.75
N LEU A 147 79.31 15.69 6.78
CA LEU A 147 77.94 15.22 6.98
C LEU A 147 77.81 14.10 8.03
N PRO A 148 78.66 13.06 8.09
CA PRO A 148 78.53 12.01 9.10
C PRO A 148 78.57 12.54 10.54
N ALA A 149 79.42 13.54 10.80
CA ALA A 149 79.52 14.16 12.12
C ALA A 149 78.27 14.98 12.45
N TYR A 150 77.74 15.71 11.47
CA TYR A 150 76.48 16.45 11.62
C TYR A 150 75.29 15.51 11.87
N LEU A 151 75.18 14.41 11.12
CA LEU A 151 74.13 13.40 11.34
C LEU A 151 74.24 12.77 12.73
N ALA A 152 75.45 12.43 13.18
CA ALA A 152 75.69 11.88 14.52
C ALA A 152 75.31 12.85 15.65
N GLU A 153 75.45 14.17 15.43
CA GLU A 153 75.02 15.20 16.38
C GLU A 153 73.49 15.32 16.46
N GLN A 154 72.80 15.21 15.33
CA GLN A 154 71.34 15.41 15.26
C GLN A 154 70.53 14.14 15.53
N ALA A 155 71.08 12.97 15.23
CA ALA A 155 70.40 11.67 15.34
C ALA A 155 69.82 11.39 16.74
N PRO A 156 70.54 11.63 17.87
CA PRO A 156 70.00 11.32 19.20
C PRO A 156 68.65 12.00 19.50
N LEU A 157 68.46 13.24 19.05
CA LEU A 157 67.20 13.97 19.25
C LEU A 157 66.08 13.43 18.36
N ILE A 158 66.38 13.13 17.10
CA ILE A 158 65.39 12.60 16.14
C ILE A 158 64.96 11.20 16.56
N GLU A 159 65.92 10.36 16.98
CA GLU A 159 65.66 9.03 17.54
C GLU A 159 64.79 9.10 18.79
N ALA A 160 65.07 10.04 19.70
CA ALA A 160 64.29 10.22 20.92
C ALA A 160 62.83 10.64 20.62
N LYS A 161 62.64 11.59 19.69
CA LYS A 161 61.30 12.03 19.26
C LYS A 161 60.51 10.91 18.56
N ALA A 162 61.16 10.15 17.69
CA ALA A 162 60.55 8.99 17.05
C ALA A 162 60.21 7.91 18.09
N THR A 163 61.09 7.67 19.07
CA THR A 163 60.84 6.70 20.14
C THR A 163 59.62 7.09 20.97
N ALA A 164 59.47 8.37 21.33
CA ALA A 164 58.32 8.87 22.06
C ALA A 164 56.99 8.68 21.29
N ASP A 165 56.98 8.98 19.98
CA ASP A 165 55.80 8.82 19.13
C ASP A 165 55.37 7.35 19.01
N TYR A 166 56.33 6.43 18.80
CA TYR A 166 56.01 5.00 18.70
C TYR A 166 55.58 4.42 20.05
N CYS A 167 56.25 4.77 21.15
CA CYS A 167 55.84 4.34 22.49
C CYS A 167 54.42 4.82 22.81
N ALA A 168 54.06 6.05 22.41
CA ALA A 168 52.71 6.57 22.58
C ALA A 168 51.70 5.74 21.79
N ASN A 169 51.91 5.56 20.49
CA ASN A 169 50.98 4.85 19.62
C ASN A 169 50.79 3.39 20.03
N GLU A 170 51.87 2.70 20.41
CA GLU A 170 51.82 1.30 20.85
C GLU A 170 51.06 1.17 22.18
N TYR A 171 51.35 2.03 23.16
CA TYR A 171 50.67 1.99 24.46
C TYR A 171 49.20 2.43 24.39
N LEU A 172 48.91 3.43 23.55
CA LEU A 172 47.53 3.84 23.26
C LEU A 172 46.74 2.71 22.61
N ALA A 173 47.33 1.93 21.71
CA ALA A 173 46.65 0.77 21.12
C ALA A 173 46.29 -0.29 22.17
N GLU A 174 47.12 -0.44 23.21
CA GLU A 174 46.86 -1.34 24.34
C GLU A 174 45.75 -0.80 25.26
N ILE A 175 45.93 0.40 25.82
CA ILE A 175 45.00 0.96 26.82
C ILE A 175 43.69 1.44 26.18
N MET A 176 43.77 2.16 25.06
CA MET A 176 42.58 2.70 24.41
C MET A 176 41.79 1.61 23.68
N GLY A 177 42.36 0.41 23.50
CA GLY A 177 41.63 -0.73 22.96
C GLY A 177 40.40 -1.09 23.81
N ASP A 178 40.55 -1.07 25.13
CA ASP A 178 39.45 -1.38 26.06
C ASP A 178 38.54 -0.17 26.28
N VAL A 179 39.10 1.05 26.37
CA VAL A 179 38.32 2.29 26.40
C VAL A 179 37.44 2.43 25.15
N ASN A 180 37.94 2.05 23.97
CA ASN A 180 37.17 2.09 22.74
C ASN A 180 36.00 1.09 22.76
N LYS A 181 36.22 -0.13 23.26
CA LYS A 181 35.15 -1.14 23.36
C LYS A 181 34.03 -0.70 24.30
N GLU A 182 34.38 -0.08 25.41
CA GLU A 182 33.41 0.30 26.44
C GLU A 182 32.72 1.64 26.14
N TYR A 183 33.45 2.62 25.61
CA TYR A 183 32.98 4.00 25.45
C TYR A 183 32.87 4.49 24.00
N GLY A 184 33.19 3.68 22.99
CA GLY A 184 33.36 4.15 21.60
C GLY A 184 34.54 5.14 21.46
N TYR A 185 35.43 5.08 22.44
CA TYR A 185 36.61 5.88 22.74
C TYR A 185 37.79 5.80 21.76
N THR A 186 37.98 6.62 20.72
CA THR A 186 39.20 6.51 19.88
C THR A 186 40.25 7.61 20.11
N TYR A 187 41.53 7.22 20.25
CA TYR A 187 42.66 8.16 20.36
C TYR A 187 42.76 9.11 19.16
N GLY A 188 42.46 8.61 17.94
CA GLY A 188 42.53 9.42 16.72
C GLY A 188 41.63 10.68 16.75
N SER A 189 40.60 10.69 17.59
CA SER A 189 39.69 11.82 17.81
C SER A 189 39.98 12.65 19.07
N ASP A 190 40.95 12.24 19.89
CA ASP A 190 41.30 12.91 21.15
C ASP A 190 42.32 14.03 20.94
N GLN A 191 41.82 15.24 20.69
CA GLN A 191 42.68 16.38 20.44
C GLN A 191 43.47 16.81 21.68
N THR A 192 42.95 16.53 22.87
CA THR A 192 43.58 16.92 24.13
C THR A 192 44.81 16.05 24.40
N LEU A 193 44.66 14.72 24.36
CA LEU A 193 45.78 13.79 24.58
C LEU A 193 46.82 13.88 23.46
N GLN A 194 46.39 14.01 22.20
CA GLN A 194 47.30 14.27 21.08
C GLN A 194 48.11 15.55 21.33
N GLY A 195 47.46 16.61 21.83
CA GLY A 195 48.12 17.87 22.16
C GLY A 195 49.20 17.71 23.24
N MET A 196 48.92 16.92 24.29
CA MET A 196 49.86 16.67 25.38
C MET A 196 51.08 15.86 24.93
N ILE A 197 50.86 14.76 24.21
CA ILE A 197 51.95 13.91 23.67
C ILE A 197 52.82 14.73 22.71
N ASN A 198 52.20 15.51 21.82
CA ASN A 198 52.93 16.39 20.90
C ASN A 198 53.72 17.47 21.65
N SER A 199 53.17 18.01 22.74
CA SER A 199 53.86 19.01 23.57
C SER A 199 55.12 18.41 24.22
N TYR A 200 55.01 17.19 24.74
CA TYR A 200 56.18 16.44 25.24
C TYR A 200 57.23 16.25 24.15
N ILE A 201 56.86 15.69 22.99
CA ILE A 201 57.77 15.44 21.86
C ILE A 201 58.45 16.73 21.38
N GLN A 202 57.71 17.84 21.31
CA GLN A 202 58.25 19.13 20.88
C GLN A 202 59.18 19.77 21.91
N SER A 203 58.94 19.54 23.20
CA SER A 203 59.78 20.06 24.29
C SER A 203 61.17 19.43 24.35
N MET A 204 61.36 18.26 23.72
CA MET A 204 62.66 17.58 23.68
C MET A 204 63.68 18.40 22.89
N THR A 205 64.79 18.76 23.54
CA THR A 205 65.91 19.52 22.97
C THR A 205 67.22 18.73 22.85
N GLU A 206 67.30 17.58 23.51
CA GLU A 206 68.44 16.67 23.48
C GLU A 206 67.97 15.22 23.36
N GLY A 207 68.90 14.30 23.04
CA GLY A 207 68.60 12.88 23.08
C GLY A 207 68.21 12.41 24.48
N GLY A 208 67.49 11.30 24.57
CA GLY A 208 67.04 10.74 25.84
C GLY A 208 67.18 9.24 25.88
N ASP A 209 67.25 8.69 27.09
CA ASP A 209 67.20 7.26 27.32
C ASP A 209 65.80 6.71 26.96
N ALA A 210 65.78 5.61 26.20
CA ALA A 210 64.55 5.09 25.60
C ALA A 210 63.55 4.57 26.66
N GLU A 211 64.04 3.95 27.75
CA GLU A 211 63.18 3.49 28.85
C GLU A 211 62.55 4.68 29.57
N THR A 212 63.32 5.74 29.79
CA THR A 212 62.84 6.98 30.41
C THR A 212 61.78 7.68 29.54
N ILE A 213 61.99 7.70 28.22
CA ILE A 213 61.02 8.25 27.25
C ILE A 213 59.72 7.44 27.29
N GLN A 214 59.80 6.12 27.23
CA GLN A 214 58.64 5.22 27.31
C GLN A 214 57.85 5.47 28.60
N GLN A 215 58.51 5.47 29.76
CA GLN A 215 57.87 5.71 31.05
C GLN A 215 57.19 7.08 31.14
N THR A 216 57.80 8.12 30.57
CA THR A 216 57.23 9.47 30.55
C THR A 216 55.95 9.51 29.72
N VAL A 217 55.98 8.95 28.51
CA VAL A 217 54.83 8.90 27.61
C VAL A 217 53.68 8.07 28.21
N GLN A 218 54.00 6.91 28.76
CA GLN A 218 53.02 6.07 29.46
C GLN A 218 52.39 6.81 30.64
N GLY A 219 53.21 7.50 31.45
CA GLY A 219 52.72 8.31 32.57
C GLY A 219 51.81 9.47 32.15
N ILE A 220 52.06 10.12 31.01
CA ILE A 220 51.17 11.14 30.43
C ILE A 220 49.81 10.53 30.08
N ILE A 221 49.81 9.38 29.40
CA ILE A 221 48.60 8.68 28.99
C ILE A 221 47.80 8.20 30.21
N ASP A 222 48.46 7.57 31.17
CA ASP A 222 47.84 7.07 32.39
C ASP A 222 47.23 8.21 33.22
N ALA A 223 47.95 9.34 33.35
CA ALA A 223 47.43 10.52 34.04
C ALA A 223 46.19 11.10 33.36
N TYR A 224 46.18 11.14 32.03
CA TYR A 224 45.04 11.60 31.26
C TYR A 224 43.84 10.65 31.40
N VAL A 225 44.04 9.34 31.32
CA VAL A 225 43.00 8.32 31.52
C VAL A 225 42.43 8.37 32.94
N ALA A 226 43.28 8.60 33.95
CA ALA A 226 42.86 8.77 35.34
C ALA A 226 41.94 9.99 35.54
N THR A 227 42.02 11.05 34.70
CA THR A 227 41.08 12.19 34.77
C THR A 227 39.63 11.80 34.53
N ALA A 228 39.40 10.69 33.85
CA ALA A 228 38.08 10.13 33.58
C ALA A 228 37.69 8.99 34.54
N GLY A 229 38.50 8.75 35.59
CA GLY A 229 38.25 7.70 36.58
C GLY A 229 38.48 6.27 36.07
N LEU A 230 39.23 6.10 34.98
CA LEU A 230 39.46 4.80 34.32
C LEU A 230 40.83 4.18 34.62
N GLY A 231 41.61 4.77 35.54
CA GLY A 231 42.95 4.30 35.93
C GLY A 231 43.33 4.72 37.34
N ASP A 232 44.48 4.25 37.82
CA ASP A 232 45.02 4.62 39.13
C ASP A 232 45.47 6.09 39.15
N GLU A 233 45.45 6.72 40.34
CA GLU A 233 45.97 8.08 40.51
C GLU A 233 47.43 8.18 40.05
N SER A 234 47.68 9.04 39.07
CA SER A 234 49.03 9.31 38.57
C SER A 234 49.66 10.49 39.28
N SER A 235 50.95 10.40 39.60
CA SER A 235 51.74 11.50 40.14
C SER A 235 52.27 12.47 39.08
N VAL A 236 51.95 12.25 37.80
CA VAL A 236 52.39 13.09 36.69
C VAL A 236 51.61 14.40 36.68
N ASP A 237 52.31 15.53 36.73
CA ASP A 237 51.69 16.85 36.56
C ASP A 237 51.45 17.10 35.06
N MET A 238 50.20 16.90 34.63
CA MET A 238 49.78 17.13 33.25
C MET A 238 49.96 18.60 32.80
N GLY A 239 50.10 19.54 33.75
CA GLY A 239 50.40 20.94 33.47
C GLY A 239 51.75 21.11 32.77
N ASP A 240 52.73 20.26 33.08
CA ASP A 240 54.05 20.26 32.42
C ASP A 240 53.96 19.93 30.92
N TYR A 241 52.85 19.32 30.49
CA TYR A 241 52.59 18.92 29.11
C TYR A 241 51.46 19.74 28.46
N GLY A 242 51.16 20.92 29.02
CA GLY A 242 50.24 21.88 28.42
C GLY A 242 48.76 21.65 28.76
N TYR A 243 48.45 20.75 29.69
CA TYR A 243 47.07 20.53 30.16
C TYR A 243 46.86 21.12 31.55
N THR A 244 46.33 22.35 31.59
CA THR A 244 46.04 23.08 32.83
C THR A 244 44.55 23.43 32.91
N PRO A 245 43.68 22.45 33.17
CA PRO A 245 42.26 22.70 33.21
C PRO A 245 41.90 23.58 34.43
N THR A 246 40.96 24.51 34.24
CA THR A 246 40.45 25.38 35.30
C THR A 246 39.04 24.93 35.68
N ALA A 247 38.54 25.37 36.84
CA ALA A 247 37.17 25.09 37.31
C ALA A 247 36.05 25.49 36.31
N ASN A 248 36.38 26.24 35.25
CA ASN A 248 35.47 26.67 34.19
C ASN A 248 35.83 26.15 32.80
N SER A 249 36.90 25.37 32.66
CA SER A 249 37.27 24.77 31.36
C SER A 249 36.20 23.77 30.93
N PRO A 250 36.02 23.48 29.63
CA PRO A 250 35.19 22.34 29.20
C PRO A 250 35.77 21.01 29.69
N LEU A 251 34.93 20.00 29.85
CA LEU A 251 35.41 18.61 30.02
C LEU A 251 36.29 18.19 28.83
N ASN A 252 37.29 17.35 29.10
CA ASN A 252 38.08 16.75 28.02
C ASN A 252 37.27 15.69 27.25
N ASP A 253 37.83 15.22 26.13
CA ASP A 253 37.09 14.36 25.20
C ASP A 253 36.76 12.98 25.81
N LEU A 254 37.67 12.42 26.61
CA LEU A 254 37.46 11.14 27.29
C LEU A 254 36.39 11.24 28.37
N GLN A 255 36.44 12.29 29.20
CA GLN A 255 35.43 12.56 30.23
C GLN A 255 34.02 12.69 29.64
N LYS A 256 33.89 13.37 28.49
CA LYS A 256 32.62 13.46 27.76
C LYS A 256 32.16 12.10 27.24
N ALA A 257 33.06 11.27 26.72
CA ALA A 257 32.73 9.94 26.24
C ALA A 257 32.20 9.05 27.37
N VAL A 258 32.85 9.07 28.55
CA VAL A 258 32.40 8.32 29.74
C VAL A 258 30.99 8.73 30.16
N ILE A 259 30.73 10.03 30.31
CA ILE A 259 29.39 10.52 30.67
C ILE A 259 28.38 10.16 29.58
N LYS A 260 28.72 10.35 28.31
CA LYS A 260 27.82 10.05 27.19
C LYS A 260 27.37 8.59 27.19
N THR A 261 28.29 7.64 27.34
CA THR A 261 27.94 6.21 27.41
C THR A 261 27.01 5.92 28.58
N LYS A 262 27.27 6.51 29.75
CA LYS A 262 26.40 6.37 30.92
C LYS A 262 24.99 6.92 30.69
N LEU A 263 24.88 8.11 30.09
CA LEU A 263 23.59 8.69 29.71
C LEU A 263 22.88 7.83 28.66
N GLN A 264 23.61 7.36 27.65
CA GLN A 264 23.08 6.53 26.57
C GLN A 264 22.51 5.20 27.10
N GLN A 265 23.22 4.53 28.00
CA GLN A 265 22.73 3.32 28.66
C GLN A 265 21.45 3.58 29.49
N ASN A 266 21.34 4.75 30.12
CA ASN A 266 20.15 5.15 30.88
C ASN A 266 18.94 5.37 29.96
N VAL A 267 19.11 6.15 28.88
CA VAL A 267 18.00 6.44 27.96
C VAL A 267 17.60 5.24 27.10
N GLN A 268 18.53 4.34 26.77
CA GLN A 268 18.24 3.08 26.05
C GLN A 268 17.27 2.16 26.81
N ALA A 269 17.14 2.33 28.12
CA ALA A 269 16.18 1.58 28.93
C ALA A 269 14.75 2.15 28.86
N LEU A 270 14.54 3.29 28.22
CA LEU A 270 13.22 3.90 28.03
C LEU A 270 12.48 3.23 26.86
N ASP A 271 11.18 3.00 27.03
CA ASP A 271 10.35 2.32 26.02
C ASP A 271 10.25 3.09 24.69
N ASP A 272 10.44 4.41 24.72
CA ASP A 272 10.33 5.32 23.57
C ASP A 272 11.67 5.59 22.85
N TYR A 273 12.79 5.11 23.40
CA TYR A 273 14.13 5.46 22.91
C TYR A 273 14.35 5.11 21.43
N GLU A 274 13.96 3.92 20.97
CA GLU A 274 14.20 3.52 19.58
C GLU A 274 13.42 4.39 18.57
N THR A 275 12.28 4.97 18.99
CA THR A 275 11.48 5.85 18.14
C THR A 275 12.01 7.28 18.14
N HIS A 276 12.61 7.72 19.26
CA HIS A 276 13.06 9.10 19.47
C HIS A 276 14.57 9.25 19.66
N LYS A 277 15.35 8.28 19.17
CA LYS A 277 16.81 8.19 19.37
C LYS A 277 17.54 9.49 19.05
N ASP A 278 17.23 10.12 17.92
CA ASP A 278 17.89 11.35 17.47
C ASP A 278 17.66 12.51 18.45
N LEU A 279 16.47 12.62 19.05
CA LEU A 279 16.15 13.64 20.06
C LEU A 279 16.97 13.43 21.34
N TYR A 280 17.06 12.19 21.81
CA TYR A 280 17.87 11.86 22.99
C TYR A 280 19.37 12.08 22.72
N GLU A 281 19.88 11.72 21.54
CA GLU A 281 21.29 11.94 21.17
C GLU A 281 21.64 13.44 21.09
N GLU A 282 20.78 14.26 20.47
CA GLU A 282 20.95 15.71 20.43
C GLU A 282 20.91 16.33 21.83
N ALA A 283 19.97 15.89 22.68
CA ALA A 283 19.86 16.37 24.05
C ALA A 283 21.09 16.02 24.89
N MET A 284 21.60 14.78 24.79
CA MET A 284 22.83 14.37 25.47
C MET A 284 24.02 15.22 25.03
N ASN A 285 24.21 15.42 23.73
CA ASN A 285 25.31 16.23 23.21
C ASN A 285 25.20 17.70 23.66
N THR A 286 23.99 18.25 23.67
CA THR A 286 23.71 19.60 24.16
C THR A 286 24.05 19.73 25.64
N TYR A 287 23.59 18.79 26.47
CA TYR A 287 23.89 18.75 27.90
C TYR A 287 25.39 18.62 28.16
N LEU A 288 26.09 17.69 27.48
CA LEU A 288 27.54 17.52 27.59
C LEU A 288 28.32 18.80 27.26
N GLY A 289 27.83 19.58 26.29
CA GLY A 289 28.41 20.88 25.93
C GLY A 289 28.30 21.94 27.04
N THR A 290 27.37 21.78 27.99
CA THR A 290 27.21 22.68 29.14
C THR A 290 28.10 22.32 30.32
N LEU A 291 28.64 21.10 30.35
CA LEU A 291 29.44 20.60 31.46
C LEU A 291 30.82 21.26 31.49
N LYS A 292 31.23 21.62 32.70
CA LYS A 292 32.51 22.25 32.97
C LYS A 292 33.37 21.33 33.82
N PHE A 293 34.68 21.49 33.64
CA PHE A 293 35.75 20.86 34.35
C PHE A 293 35.74 21.33 35.80
N GLY A 294 35.13 20.54 36.67
CA GLY A 294 35.20 20.62 38.13
C GLY A 294 35.71 19.29 38.69
N ASP A 295 35.29 18.91 39.91
CA ASP A 295 35.47 17.55 40.40
C ASP A 295 34.70 16.57 39.50
N PHE A 296 35.41 15.88 38.60
CA PHE A 296 34.80 14.97 37.63
C PHE A 296 34.07 13.82 38.32
N GLU A 297 34.52 13.39 39.50
CA GLU A 297 33.84 12.36 40.29
C GLU A 297 32.43 12.83 40.69
N GLU A 298 32.31 14.08 41.14
CA GLU A 298 31.02 14.70 41.46
C GLU A 298 30.13 14.81 40.21
N VAL A 299 30.66 15.33 39.09
CA VAL A 299 29.92 15.48 37.83
C VAL A 299 29.45 14.13 37.30
N ASN A 300 30.32 13.12 37.28
CA ASN A 300 30.01 11.78 36.79
C ASN A 300 28.99 11.06 37.69
N SER A 301 29.12 11.21 39.02
CA SER A 301 28.22 10.55 39.97
C SER A 301 26.75 10.98 39.79
N ASN A 302 26.51 12.28 39.55
CA ASN A 302 25.17 12.85 39.39
C ASN A 302 24.75 13.07 37.91
N ALA A 303 25.54 12.59 36.94
CA ALA A 303 25.31 12.88 35.53
C ALA A 303 23.89 12.57 35.04
N ILE A 304 23.33 11.41 35.43
CA ILE A 304 21.97 11.00 35.02
C ILE A 304 20.91 11.96 35.58
N GLY A 305 20.89 12.18 36.90
CA GLY A 305 19.89 13.05 37.52
C GLY A 305 20.03 14.51 37.07
N ALA A 306 21.25 14.99 36.85
CA ALA A 306 21.49 16.32 36.31
C ALA A 306 21.08 16.45 34.83
N PHE A 307 21.26 15.40 34.02
CA PHE A 307 20.75 15.35 32.65
C PHE A 307 19.23 15.36 32.63
N GLU A 308 18.56 14.52 33.43
CA GLU A 308 17.10 14.47 33.54
C GLU A 308 16.49 15.80 34.01
N ALA A 309 17.21 16.53 34.86
CA ALA A 309 16.80 17.86 35.33
C ALA A 309 17.07 18.99 34.30
N SER A 310 17.90 18.73 33.28
CA SER A 310 18.33 19.73 32.31
C SER A 310 17.21 20.14 31.34
N ASP A 311 17.31 21.35 30.81
CA ASP A 311 16.38 21.85 29.79
C ASP A 311 16.43 21.01 28.51
N ALA A 312 17.59 20.42 28.18
CA ALA A 312 17.76 19.57 27.02
C ALA A 312 16.91 18.29 27.11
N TYR A 313 16.98 17.58 28.24
CA TYR A 313 16.16 16.37 28.45
C TYR A 313 14.67 16.70 28.56
N LYS A 314 14.32 17.75 29.32
CA LYS A 314 12.94 18.23 29.41
C LYS A 314 12.37 18.60 28.04
N GLY A 315 13.20 19.18 27.16
CA GLY A 315 12.83 19.43 25.77
C GLY A 315 12.41 18.16 25.03
N VAL A 316 13.16 17.05 25.19
CA VAL A 316 12.80 15.74 24.58
C VAL A 316 11.45 15.26 25.10
N VAL A 317 11.26 15.24 26.43
CA VAL A 317 9.99 14.81 27.04
C VAL A 317 8.81 15.63 26.52
N LYS A 318 8.98 16.95 26.36
CA LYS A 318 7.95 17.84 25.81
C LYS A 318 7.70 17.59 24.32
N ALA A 319 8.73 17.29 23.54
CA ALA A 319 8.59 16.97 22.12
C ALA A 319 7.80 15.66 21.91
N ILE A 320 8.10 14.63 22.71
CA ILE A 320 7.39 13.34 22.69
C ILE A 320 5.93 13.54 23.11
N ALA A 321 5.69 14.21 24.24
CA ALA A 321 4.33 14.53 24.68
C ALA A 321 3.54 15.35 23.64
N THR A 322 4.22 16.18 22.84
CA THR A 322 3.57 16.92 21.74
C THR A 322 3.12 15.97 20.62
N GLU A 323 3.91 14.94 20.27
CA GLU A 323 3.47 13.90 19.32
C GLU A 323 2.24 13.15 19.82
N ASP A 324 2.25 12.76 21.10
CA ASP A 324 1.13 12.05 21.71
C ASP A 324 -0.17 12.88 21.67
N ILE A 325 -0.07 14.19 21.88
CA ILE A 325 -1.22 15.11 21.77
C ILE A 325 -1.78 15.16 20.34
N PHE A 326 -0.92 15.08 19.31
CA PHE A 326 -1.40 15.08 17.93
C PHE A 326 -2.19 13.81 17.56
N GLY A 327 -1.96 12.69 18.26
CA GLY A 327 -2.76 11.46 18.15
C GLY A 327 -3.86 11.31 19.21
N SER A 328 -4.14 12.37 19.99
CA SER A 328 -5.04 12.29 21.14
C SER A 328 -6.51 12.55 20.80
N GLU A 329 -7.43 11.93 21.57
CA GLU A 329 -8.87 12.20 21.47
C GLU A 329 -9.21 13.62 21.97
N GLU A 330 -8.39 14.21 22.83
CA GLU A 330 -8.53 15.58 23.32
C GLU A 330 -8.35 16.59 22.18
N LEU A 331 -7.27 16.47 21.39
CA LEU A 331 -7.05 17.34 20.24
C LEU A 331 -8.14 17.09 19.18
N LYS A 332 -8.49 15.83 18.91
CA LYS A 332 -9.58 15.49 17.98
C LYS A 332 -10.89 16.18 18.40
N SER A 333 -11.28 16.07 19.66
CA SER A 333 -12.49 16.71 20.20
C SER A 333 -12.45 18.23 20.09
N ALA A 334 -11.29 18.84 20.36
CA ALA A 334 -11.11 20.28 20.23
C ALA A 334 -11.23 20.73 18.77
N LEU A 335 -10.62 20.02 17.82
CA LEU A 335 -10.73 20.28 16.39
C LEU A 335 -12.17 20.08 15.87
N ALA A 336 -12.85 19.03 16.32
CA ALA A 336 -14.22 18.74 15.95
C ALA A 336 -15.17 19.87 16.39
N SER A 337 -15.02 20.31 17.64
CA SER A 337 -15.81 21.42 18.18
C SER A 337 -15.47 22.77 17.53
N ALA A 338 -14.23 22.95 17.10
CA ALA A 338 -13.75 24.24 16.61
C ALA A 338 -13.87 24.41 15.09
N ILE A 339 -13.91 23.32 14.33
CA ILE A 339 -13.88 23.28 12.87
C ILE A 339 -14.96 22.32 12.33
N SER A 340 -14.76 21.00 12.39
CA SER A 340 -15.76 19.97 12.01
C SER A 340 -15.29 18.56 12.39
N GLU A 341 -16.22 17.61 12.56
CA GLU A 341 -15.89 16.21 12.87
C GLU A 341 -15.03 15.57 11.78
N SER A 342 -15.43 15.68 10.50
CA SER A 342 -14.62 15.17 9.38
C SER A 342 -13.22 15.78 9.30
N PHE A 343 -13.02 17.02 9.73
CA PHE A 343 -11.69 17.61 9.77
C PHE A 343 -10.83 16.99 10.86
N ALA A 344 -11.42 16.82 12.05
CA ALA A 344 -10.75 16.17 13.17
C ALA A 344 -10.40 14.71 12.83
N GLU A 345 -11.32 13.96 12.21
CA GLU A 345 -11.07 12.59 11.75
C GLU A 345 -9.96 12.54 10.69
N ARG A 346 -9.97 13.48 9.74
CA ARG A 346 -8.90 13.59 8.73
C ARG A 346 -7.55 13.85 9.39
N LEU A 347 -7.46 14.85 10.27
CA LEU A 347 -6.21 15.17 10.96
C LEU A 347 -5.70 14.01 11.80
N ASN A 348 -6.59 13.33 12.51
CA ASN A 348 -6.23 12.20 13.36
C ASN A 348 -5.86 10.92 12.57
N SER A 349 -6.14 10.87 11.26
CA SER A 349 -5.82 9.73 10.39
C SER A 349 -4.64 9.98 9.45
N ILE A 350 -4.10 11.20 9.40
CA ILE A 350 -2.93 11.55 8.59
C ILE A 350 -1.67 10.94 9.20
N MET A 351 -0.96 10.12 8.41
CA MET A 351 0.38 9.67 8.77
C MET A 351 1.42 10.76 8.45
N PRO A 352 2.53 10.83 9.21
CA PRO A 352 3.63 11.74 8.88
C PRO A 352 4.08 11.58 7.42
N GLY A 353 4.23 12.69 6.71
CA GLY A 353 4.60 12.72 5.29
C GLY A 353 3.44 12.68 4.29
N GLU A 354 2.20 12.42 4.72
CA GLU A 354 1.04 12.43 3.81
C GLU A 354 0.53 13.84 3.50
N LEU A 355 0.78 14.81 4.39
CA LEU A 355 0.34 16.18 4.24
C LEU A 355 1.36 17.17 4.83
N GLU A 356 2.00 17.95 3.95
CA GLU A 356 3.03 18.92 4.33
C GLU A 356 2.56 19.95 5.37
N ALA A 357 1.29 20.38 5.30
CA ALA A 357 0.71 21.31 6.27
C ALA A 357 0.62 20.72 7.68
N TYR A 358 0.33 19.42 7.78
CA TYR A 358 0.31 18.69 9.05
C TYR A 358 1.73 18.52 9.61
N ASP A 359 2.67 18.08 8.77
CA ASP A 359 4.05 17.87 9.17
C ASP A 359 4.70 19.18 9.68
N LYS A 360 4.44 20.29 9.00
CA LYS A 360 4.89 21.63 9.43
C LYS A 360 4.29 22.03 10.77
N LEU A 361 2.98 21.82 10.95
CA LEU A 361 2.30 22.17 12.19
C LEU A 361 2.84 21.36 13.38
N LEU A 362 3.05 20.06 13.20
CA LEU A 362 3.65 19.19 14.22
C LEU A 362 5.11 19.58 14.53
N ALA A 363 5.93 19.84 13.50
CA ALA A 363 7.32 20.24 13.69
C ALA A 363 7.44 21.59 14.42
N GLU A 364 6.58 22.55 14.08
CA GLU A 364 6.54 23.84 14.77
C GLU A 364 6.06 23.69 16.21
N ALA A 365 5.01 22.89 16.45
CA ALA A 365 4.53 22.57 17.79
C ALA A 365 5.63 21.97 18.66
N LYS A 366 6.38 20.98 18.15
CA LYS A 366 7.51 20.37 18.87
C LYS A 366 8.59 21.39 19.22
N THR A 367 9.00 22.21 18.26
CA THR A 367 10.02 23.23 18.47
C THR A 367 9.60 24.23 19.55
N LYS A 368 8.33 24.67 19.50
CA LYS A 368 7.76 25.57 20.50
C LYS A 368 7.67 24.93 21.88
N ALA A 369 7.26 23.66 21.96
CA ALA A 369 7.21 22.89 23.20
C ALA A 369 8.61 22.71 23.82
N GLN A 370 9.61 22.36 23.00
CA GLN A 370 11.01 22.25 23.42
C GLN A 370 11.56 23.55 24.03
N ASN A 371 11.16 24.69 23.47
CA ASN A 371 11.56 26.01 23.94
C ASN A 371 10.72 26.52 25.14
N GLY A 372 9.71 25.77 25.57
CA GLY A 372 8.85 26.12 26.70
C GLY A 372 7.76 27.15 26.38
N ASP A 373 7.45 27.40 25.10
CA ASP A 373 6.40 28.36 24.68
C ASP A 373 5.02 27.99 25.25
N PHE A 374 4.80 26.70 25.50
CA PHE A 374 3.55 26.15 26.03
C PHE A 374 3.65 25.80 27.52
N ASP A 375 4.69 26.24 28.23
CA ASP A 375 4.86 25.83 29.61
C ASP A 375 3.89 26.53 30.57
N THR A 376 3.49 25.80 31.62
CA THR A 376 2.92 26.36 32.84
C THR A 376 3.68 25.76 34.02
N ALA A 377 4.34 26.62 34.81
CA ALA A 377 5.22 26.21 35.92
C ALA A 377 6.39 25.27 35.52
N GLY A 378 6.86 25.36 34.27
CA GLY A 378 8.00 24.59 33.75
C GLY A 378 7.65 23.25 33.10
N GLU A 379 6.38 22.85 33.19
CA GLU A 379 5.82 21.64 32.56
C GLU A 379 4.96 22.00 31.34
N LEU A 380 4.86 21.09 30.38
CA LEU A 380 4.03 21.28 29.19
C LEU A 380 2.55 21.46 29.56
N ASP A 381 1.97 22.61 29.23
CA ASP A 381 0.54 22.86 29.34
C ASP A 381 -0.14 22.37 28.06
N THR A 382 -0.70 21.16 28.14
CA THR A 382 -1.35 20.51 27.00
C THR A 382 -2.53 21.31 26.45
N GLN A 383 -3.24 22.07 27.30
CA GLN A 383 -4.36 22.90 26.84
C GLN A 383 -3.86 24.10 26.02
N LYS A 384 -2.77 24.76 26.46
CA LYS A 384 -2.17 25.84 25.65
C LYS A 384 -1.69 25.34 24.29
N LEU A 385 -1.09 24.14 24.26
CA LEU A 385 -0.69 23.49 23.01
C LEU A 385 -1.90 23.22 22.11
N ILE A 386 -2.96 22.59 22.64
CA ILE A 386 -4.18 22.29 21.87
C ILE A 386 -4.82 23.58 21.34
N ASP A 387 -4.97 24.61 22.18
CA ASP A 387 -5.55 25.89 21.79
C ASP A 387 -4.75 26.53 20.64
N TRP A 388 -3.42 26.50 20.74
CA TRP A 388 -2.53 27.00 19.70
C TRP A 388 -2.64 26.19 18.40
N VAL A 389 -2.65 24.85 18.48
CA VAL A 389 -2.81 23.96 17.31
C VAL A 389 -4.15 24.24 16.60
N VAL A 390 -5.24 24.39 17.37
CA VAL A 390 -6.56 24.72 16.82
C VAL A 390 -6.54 26.10 16.14
N GLU A 391 -5.89 27.11 16.72
CA GLU A 391 -5.76 28.42 16.08
C GLU A 391 -4.93 28.38 14.79
N GLN A 392 -3.84 27.62 14.76
CA GLN A 392 -3.03 27.46 13.54
C GLN A 392 -3.78 26.69 12.46
N ALA A 393 -4.48 25.62 12.84
CA ALA A 393 -5.32 24.86 11.91
C ALA A 393 -6.41 25.76 11.30
N LYS A 394 -7.07 26.61 12.11
CA LYS A 394 -8.06 27.60 11.63
C LYS A 394 -7.45 28.63 10.68
N SER A 395 -6.28 29.14 11.01
CA SER A 395 -5.61 30.17 10.22
C SER A 395 -5.14 29.64 8.86
N ASN A 396 -4.76 28.36 8.80
CA ASN A 396 -4.20 27.71 7.60
C ASN A 396 -5.09 26.60 7.02
N LEU A 397 -6.39 26.64 7.31
CA LEU A 397 -7.36 25.57 7.04
C LEU A 397 -7.37 25.10 5.57
N ALA A 398 -7.13 26.01 4.62
CA ALA A 398 -7.08 25.71 3.19
C ALA A 398 -5.91 24.79 2.80
N GLU A 399 -4.78 24.86 3.52
CA GLU A 399 -3.60 24.03 3.26
C GLU A 399 -3.85 22.55 3.61
N PHE A 400 -4.82 22.30 4.49
CA PHE A 400 -5.23 20.94 4.86
C PHE A 400 -6.18 20.28 3.84
N TYR A 401 -6.69 21.04 2.87
CA TYR A 401 -7.58 20.55 1.79
C TYR A 401 -7.09 20.98 0.40
N PRO A 402 -5.89 20.55 -0.04
CA PRO A 402 -5.33 20.99 -1.32
C PRO A 402 -6.19 20.58 -2.53
N ASN A 403 -7.02 19.54 -2.38
CA ASN A 403 -7.90 19.01 -3.44
C ASN A 403 -9.39 19.34 -3.26
N GLY A 404 -9.76 20.18 -2.27
CA GLY A 404 -11.15 20.55 -1.96
C GLY A 404 -11.91 19.52 -1.10
N PHE A 405 -13.24 19.65 -1.02
CA PHE A 405 -14.11 18.91 -0.06
C PHE A 405 -14.73 17.60 -0.60
N GLY A 406 -14.13 16.97 -1.62
CA GLY A 406 -14.79 15.96 -2.47
C GLY A 406 -15.55 14.85 -1.74
N ASP A 407 -14.99 14.32 -0.65
CA ASP A 407 -15.55 13.16 0.07
C ASP A 407 -16.28 13.53 1.37
N MET A 408 -16.36 14.82 1.70
CA MET A 408 -16.93 15.30 2.95
C MET A 408 -18.47 15.16 2.98
N PRO A 409 -19.10 14.82 4.12
CA PRO A 409 -20.55 14.89 4.28
C PRO A 409 -21.10 16.30 4.04
N LEU A 410 -22.32 16.43 3.52
CA LEU A 410 -22.89 17.74 3.16
C LEU A 410 -22.98 18.73 4.33
N GLU A 411 -23.33 18.26 5.53
CA GLU A 411 -23.39 19.10 6.73
C GLU A 411 -22.00 19.62 7.13
N ASP A 412 -21.00 18.75 7.07
CA ASP A 412 -19.61 19.11 7.35
C ASP A 412 -19.04 20.07 6.30
N MET A 413 -19.44 19.92 5.03
CA MET A 413 -19.06 20.85 3.97
C MET A 413 -19.55 22.27 4.25
N ASN A 414 -20.75 22.43 4.82
CA ASN A 414 -21.29 23.73 5.21
C ASN A 414 -20.43 24.36 6.32
N THR A 415 -20.16 23.60 7.37
CA THR A 415 -19.37 24.04 8.52
C THR A 415 -17.94 24.39 8.09
N MET A 416 -17.32 23.55 7.26
CA MET A 416 -15.99 23.76 6.69
C MET A 416 -15.93 25.02 5.81
N TYR A 417 -16.93 25.23 4.95
CA TYR A 417 -17.01 26.46 4.16
C TYR A 417 -17.09 27.70 5.07
N ASP A 418 -17.92 27.67 6.10
CA ASP A 418 -18.08 28.79 7.03
C ASP A 418 -16.78 29.08 7.81
N ALA A 419 -16.05 28.04 8.22
CA ALA A 419 -14.73 28.18 8.85
C ALA A 419 -13.71 28.82 7.91
N LEU A 420 -13.65 28.41 6.63
CA LEU A 420 -12.76 29.01 5.63
C LEU A 420 -13.09 30.48 5.36
N VAL A 421 -14.37 30.83 5.31
CA VAL A 421 -14.80 32.22 5.13
C VAL A 421 -14.47 33.07 6.35
N ALA A 422 -14.67 32.55 7.57
CA ALA A 422 -14.29 33.25 8.79
C ALA A 422 -12.78 33.54 8.84
N SER A 423 -11.95 32.52 8.57
CA SER A 423 -10.49 32.64 8.50
C SER A 423 -10.04 33.64 7.43
N ALA A 424 -10.63 33.57 6.23
CA ALA A 424 -10.35 34.52 5.16
C ALA A 424 -10.71 35.97 5.53
N LYS A 425 -11.77 36.18 6.32
CA LYS A 425 -12.17 37.51 6.81
C LYS A 425 -11.20 38.07 7.84
N GLU A 426 -10.77 37.25 8.80
CA GLU A 426 -9.77 37.64 9.80
C GLU A 426 -8.45 38.08 9.15
N ASN A 427 -8.03 37.33 8.11
CA ASN A 427 -6.84 37.62 7.32
C ASN A 427 -7.03 38.69 6.23
N LYS A 428 -8.24 39.24 6.07
CA LYS A 428 -8.62 40.22 5.03
C LYS A 428 -8.31 39.74 3.60
N ASP A 429 -8.42 38.43 3.36
CA ASP A 429 -8.14 37.79 2.08
C ASP A 429 -9.43 37.47 1.31
N ALA A 430 -9.88 38.42 0.50
CA ALA A 430 -11.08 38.24 -0.33
C ALA A 430 -10.93 37.14 -1.40
N SER A 431 -9.70 36.79 -1.80
CA SER A 431 -9.45 35.73 -2.79
C SER A 431 -9.73 34.35 -2.19
N LYS A 432 -9.39 34.15 -0.92
CA LYS A 432 -9.67 32.89 -0.21
C LYS A 432 -11.17 32.60 -0.06
N ILE A 433 -12.00 33.63 0.09
CA ILE A 433 -13.48 33.48 0.08
C ILE A 433 -13.95 32.90 -1.28
N LYS A 434 -13.37 33.38 -2.40
CA LYS A 434 -13.69 32.89 -3.74
C LYS A 434 -13.24 31.45 -3.95
N GLU A 435 -12.02 31.13 -3.53
CA GLU A 435 -11.47 29.76 -3.60
C GLU A 435 -12.33 28.76 -2.80
N ALA A 436 -12.74 29.14 -1.59
CA ALA A 436 -13.60 28.31 -0.74
C ALA A 436 -14.98 28.07 -1.40
N ALA A 437 -15.60 29.11 -1.95
CA ALA A 437 -16.90 28.99 -2.62
C ALA A 437 -16.84 28.12 -3.89
N ILE A 438 -15.78 28.26 -4.69
CA ILE A 438 -15.55 27.43 -5.88
C ILE A 438 -15.35 25.96 -5.48
N SER A 439 -14.56 25.71 -4.43
CA SER A 439 -14.31 24.36 -3.92
C SER A 439 -15.58 23.70 -3.39
N TYR A 440 -16.40 24.46 -2.66
CA TYR A 440 -17.72 24.02 -2.21
C TYR A 440 -18.63 23.66 -3.38
N CYS A 441 -18.79 24.58 -4.36
CA CYS A 441 -19.62 24.34 -5.54
C CYS A 441 -19.17 23.12 -6.33
N LYS A 442 -17.86 22.91 -6.47
CA LYS A 442 -17.28 21.74 -7.15
C LYS A 442 -17.65 20.45 -6.42
N ALA A 443 -17.45 20.39 -5.11
CA ALA A 443 -17.72 19.21 -4.29
C ALA A 443 -19.22 18.88 -4.22
N VAL A 444 -20.09 19.89 -4.09
CA VAL A 444 -21.54 19.71 -4.15
C VAL A 444 -21.96 19.17 -5.51
N SER A 445 -21.44 19.74 -6.60
CA SER A 445 -21.80 19.33 -7.96
C SER A 445 -21.37 17.90 -8.29
N SER A 446 -20.35 17.35 -7.63
CA SER A 446 -19.91 15.97 -7.85
C SER A 446 -20.77 14.93 -7.15
N LYS A 447 -21.56 15.31 -6.14
CA LYS A 447 -22.34 14.35 -5.33
C LYS A 447 -23.62 13.87 -5.99
N SER A 448 -24.36 14.74 -6.70
CA SER A 448 -25.54 14.32 -7.47
C SER A 448 -25.90 15.30 -8.59
N THR A 449 -26.75 14.86 -9.53
CA THR A 449 -27.25 15.72 -10.60
C THR A 449 -28.14 16.85 -10.04
N SER A 450 -28.97 16.59 -9.03
CA SER A 450 -29.81 17.62 -8.40
C SER A 450 -28.97 18.67 -7.67
N LEU A 451 -27.93 18.24 -6.97
CA LEU A 451 -26.98 19.14 -6.30
C LEU A 451 -26.19 20.00 -7.31
N ALA A 452 -25.76 19.42 -8.43
CA ALA A 452 -25.14 20.18 -9.53
C ALA A 452 -26.09 21.21 -10.13
N ASN A 453 -27.38 20.88 -10.28
CA ASN A 453 -28.38 21.82 -10.76
C ASN A 453 -28.65 22.96 -9.76
N ALA A 454 -28.63 22.68 -8.45
CA ALA A 454 -28.73 23.72 -7.42
C ALA A 454 -27.57 24.73 -7.53
N VAL A 455 -26.33 24.25 -7.73
CA VAL A 455 -25.17 25.13 -7.97
C VAL A 455 -25.38 26.00 -9.21
N LYS A 456 -25.89 25.42 -10.31
CA LYS A 456 -26.17 26.16 -11.55
C LYS A 456 -27.30 27.18 -11.39
N GLU A 457 -28.32 26.88 -10.61
CA GLU A 457 -29.42 27.81 -10.37
C GLU A 457 -28.95 29.07 -9.61
N ILE A 458 -28.07 28.87 -8.62
CA ILE A 458 -27.56 29.96 -7.77
C ILE A 458 -26.44 30.76 -8.45
N PHE A 459 -25.46 30.07 -9.04
CA PHE A 459 -24.23 30.68 -9.57
C PHE A 459 -24.10 30.64 -11.09
N GLY A 460 -24.98 29.94 -11.80
CA GLY A 460 -24.94 29.75 -13.25
C GLY A 460 -24.07 28.59 -13.72
N ASP A 461 -24.19 28.22 -14.99
CA ASP A 461 -23.46 27.09 -15.61
C ASP A 461 -21.93 27.21 -15.50
N SER A 462 -21.41 28.44 -15.49
CA SER A 462 -19.99 28.76 -15.31
C SER A 462 -19.72 29.29 -13.90
N TYR A 463 -20.18 28.57 -12.86
CA TYR A 463 -20.14 29.02 -11.47
C TYR A 463 -18.77 29.58 -11.05
N ALA A 464 -17.65 28.94 -11.41
CA ALA A 464 -16.31 29.42 -11.03
C ALA A 464 -15.97 30.78 -11.65
N THR A 465 -16.28 30.96 -12.93
CA THR A 465 -16.12 32.25 -13.64
C THR A 465 -17.03 33.33 -13.07
N ASN A 466 -18.24 32.96 -12.65
CA ASN A 466 -19.21 33.90 -12.11
C ASN A 466 -18.86 34.32 -10.68
N ILE A 467 -18.47 33.39 -9.81
CA ILE A 467 -17.98 33.67 -8.45
C ILE A 467 -16.80 34.64 -8.49
N ASN A 468 -15.87 34.47 -9.44
CA ASN A 468 -14.70 35.35 -9.55
C ASN A 468 -15.06 36.83 -9.85
N LYS A 469 -16.25 37.10 -10.40
CA LYS A 469 -16.74 38.46 -10.69
C LYS A 469 -17.51 39.10 -9.52
N LEU A 470 -17.92 38.32 -8.52
CA LEU A 470 -18.71 38.78 -7.38
C LEU A 470 -17.83 39.39 -6.29
N LEU A 471 -18.42 40.29 -5.50
CA LEU A 471 -17.91 40.77 -4.23
C LEU A 471 -18.13 39.73 -3.14
N SER A 472 -17.32 39.74 -2.08
CA SER A 472 -17.42 38.76 -0.97
C SER A 472 -18.83 38.70 -0.36
N GLY A 473 -19.48 39.86 -0.15
CA GLY A 473 -20.85 39.90 0.38
C GLY A 473 -21.90 39.24 -0.54
N GLU A 474 -21.75 39.35 -1.86
CA GLU A 474 -22.65 38.71 -2.84
C GLU A 474 -22.44 37.19 -2.89
N ILE A 475 -21.20 36.74 -2.70
CA ILE A 475 -20.86 35.31 -2.61
C ILE A 475 -21.51 34.72 -1.36
N GLU A 476 -21.40 35.40 -0.22
CA GLU A 476 -21.96 34.93 1.06
C GLU A 476 -23.49 34.82 1.04
N GLU A 477 -24.19 35.79 0.43
CA GLU A 477 -25.64 35.75 0.26
C GLU A 477 -26.07 34.54 -0.57
N LYS A 478 -25.44 34.37 -1.74
CA LYS A 478 -25.70 33.23 -2.64
C LYS A 478 -25.32 31.89 -2.02
N MET A 479 -24.22 31.83 -1.29
CA MET A 479 -23.81 30.61 -0.59
C MET A 479 -24.79 30.25 0.51
N SER A 480 -25.34 31.21 1.24
CA SER A 480 -26.39 30.94 2.24
C SER A 480 -27.62 30.28 1.60
N GLU A 481 -28.03 30.75 0.43
CA GLU A 481 -29.11 30.14 -0.36
C GLU A 481 -28.74 28.72 -0.86
N LEU A 482 -27.51 28.55 -1.37
CA LEU A 482 -27.03 27.26 -1.84
C LEU A 482 -26.94 26.22 -0.71
N LYS A 483 -26.38 26.58 0.46
CA LYS A 483 -26.27 25.67 1.61
C LYS A 483 -27.63 25.16 2.06
N ALA A 484 -28.64 26.03 2.11
CA ALA A 484 -30.01 25.64 2.44
C ALA A 484 -30.59 24.65 1.42
N LYS A 485 -30.44 24.92 0.11
CA LYS A 485 -30.86 23.99 -0.96
C LYS A 485 -30.13 22.65 -0.91
N VAL A 486 -28.84 22.66 -0.60
CA VAL A 486 -28.03 21.44 -0.50
C VAL A 486 -28.55 20.53 0.61
N LEU A 487 -28.86 21.08 1.79
CA LEU A 487 -29.47 20.33 2.88
C LEU A 487 -30.90 19.86 2.55
N GLU A 488 -31.67 20.69 1.85
CA GLU A 488 -33.01 20.31 1.38
C GLU A 488 -32.97 19.13 0.40
N ILE A 489 -32.02 19.08 -0.52
CA ILE A 489 -31.86 18.00 -1.50
C ILE A 489 -31.30 16.72 -0.85
N GLY A 490 -30.35 16.87 0.08
CA GLY A 490 -29.69 15.75 0.76
C GLY A 490 -28.69 14.97 -0.10
N ASP A 491 -27.97 14.04 0.54
CA ASP A 491 -27.00 13.16 -0.13
C ASP A 491 -27.66 11.81 -0.44
N ALA A 492 -27.97 11.58 -1.71
CA ALA A 492 -28.65 10.36 -2.15
C ALA A 492 -27.91 9.06 -1.79
N SER A 493 -26.58 9.11 -1.58
CA SER A 493 -25.80 7.95 -1.13
C SER A 493 -26.13 7.49 0.30
N THR A 494 -26.76 8.35 1.10
CA THR A 494 -27.15 8.06 2.49
C THR A 494 -28.59 7.53 2.60
N PHE A 495 -29.35 7.56 1.51
CA PHE A 495 -30.76 7.16 1.52
C PHE A 495 -30.89 5.64 1.51
N THR A 496 -31.97 5.12 2.09
CA THR A 496 -32.23 3.68 2.15
C THR A 496 -33.65 3.32 1.72
N VAL A 497 -33.85 2.10 1.26
CA VAL A 497 -35.19 1.60 0.90
C VAL A 497 -35.85 0.97 2.12
N SER A 498 -36.95 1.57 2.59
CA SER A 498 -37.70 1.08 3.75
C SER A 498 -38.78 0.05 3.39
N ALA A 499 -39.34 0.12 2.17
CA ALA A 499 -40.31 -0.85 1.68
C ALA A 499 -40.35 -0.94 0.15
N TRP A 500 -40.74 -2.10 -0.38
CA TRP A 500 -41.03 -2.33 -1.80
C TRP A 500 -42.51 -2.67 -2.00
N ASN A 501 -43.11 -2.14 -3.05
CA ASN A 501 -44.53 -2.30 -3.38
C ASN A 501 -44.70 -2.74 -4.85
N GLY A 502 -45.81 -3.43 -5.15
CA GLY A 502 -46.16 -3.82 -6.52
C GLY A 502 -45.30 -4.92 -7.13
N LEU A 503 -44.44 -5.57 -6.33
CA LEU A 503 -43.66 -6.74 -6.75
C LEU A 503 -44.56 -7.96 -7.03
N PRO A 504 -44.09 -8.92 -7.86
CA PRO A 504 -44.76 -10.20 -8.02
C PRO A 504 -44.93 -10.90 -6.66
N ALA A 505 -46.11 -11.46 -6.41
CA ALA A 505 -46.37 -12.19 -5.17
C ALA A 505 -45.54 -13.47 -5.09
N ASP A 506 -45.17 -13.90 -3.88
CA ASP A 506 -44.48 -15.16 -3.67
C ASP A 506 -45.30 -16.34 -4.22
N GLY A 507 -44.66 -17.17 -5.05
CA GLY A 507 -45.32 -18.30 -5.71
C GLY A 507 -46.05 -17.94 -7.02
N THR A 508 -45.86 -16.73 -7.56
CA THR A 508 -46.33 -16.38 -8.91
C THR A 508 -45.79 -17.39 -9.95
N VAL A 509 -46.69 -17.86 -10.82
CA VAL A 509 -46.38 -18.81 -11.91
C VAL A 509 -46.71 -18.18 -13.26
N LEU A 510 -45.78 -18.29 -14.21
CA LEU A 510 -46.00 -17.94 -15.62
C LEU A 510 -45.93 -19.18 -16.51
N ASN A 511 -46.72 -19.20 -17.57
CA ASN A 511 -46.64 -20.27 -18.58
C ASN A 511 -45.46 -20.00 -19.53
N PRO A 512 -44.82 -21.05 -20.10
CA PRO A 512 -43.74 -20.85 -21.07
C PRO A 512 -44.14 -19.92 -22.22
N GLY A 513 -43.32 -18.89 -22.46
CA GLY A 513 -43.55 -17.87 -23.49
C GLY A 513 -44.61 -16.82 -23.18
N SER A 514 -45.21 -16.83 -21.98
CA SER A 514 -46.15 -15.77 -21.55
C SER A 514 -45.44 -14.61 -20.87
N SER A 515 -46.07 -13.43 -20.92
CA SER A 515 -45.56 -12.20 -20.31
C SER A 515 -46.53 -11.63 -19.27
N ALA A 516 -46.00 -10.99 -18.24
CA ALA A 516 -46.76 -10.24 -17.24
C ALA A 516 -46.04 -8.93 -16.90
N THR A 517 -46.82 -7.90 -16.58
CA THR A 517 -46.32 -6.56 -16.23
C THR A 517 -46.74 -6.20 -14.80
N TYR A 518 -45.82 -5.61 -14.05
CA TYR A 518 -45.98 -5.18 -12.68
C TYR A 518 -45.59 -3.71 -12.55
N SER A 519 -46.38 -2.91 -11.83
CA SER A 519 -46.03 -1.53 -11.50
C SER A 519 -45.39 -1.52 -10.11
N ILE A 520 -44.06 -1.56 -10.09
CA ILE A 520 -43.26 -1.59 -8.87
C ILE A 520 -43.01 -0.18 -8.35
N SER A 521 -42.94 -0.02 -7.03
CA SER A 521 -42.49 1.21 -6.39
C SER A 521 -41.78 0.93 -5.07
N ALA A 522 -41.04 1.91 -4.55
CA ALA A 522 -40.36 1.82 -3.27
C ALA A 522 -40.63 3.04 -2.39
N THR A 523 -40.70 2.81 -1.08
CA THR A 523 -40.63 3.85 -0.07
C THR A 523 -39.18 4.05 0.30
N VAL A 524 -38.67 5.28 0.17
CA VAL A 524 -37.28 5.65 0.47
C VAL A 524 -37.27 6.47 1.75
N ASP A 525 -36.39 6.12 2.67
CA ASP A 525 -36.05 6.98 3.80
C ASP A 525 -34.95 7.95 3.39
N THR A 526 -35.29 9.23 3.38
CA THR A 526 -34.41 10.34 2.97
C THR A 526 -33.83 11.09 4.17
N HIS A 527 -34.09 10.64 5.41
CA HIS A 527 -33.68 11.31 6.64
C HIS A 527 -34.10 12.80 6.73
N GLY A 528 -35.25 13.14 6.13
CA GLY A 528 -35.79 14.51 6.14
C GLY A 528 -35.44 15.36 4.91
N ALA A 529 -34.63 14.86 3.98
CA ALA A 529 -34.40 15.51 2.70
C ALA A 529 -35.61 15.38 1.76
N ASN A 530 -35.80 16.35 0.86
CA ASN A 530 -36.84 16.33 -0.16
C ASN A 530 -36.51 15.27 -1.22
N GLN A 531 -37.36 14.25 -1.31
CA GLN A 531 -37.20 13.11 -2.20
C GLN A 531 -37.23 13.56 -3.68
N GLN A 532 -36.12 13.44 -4.39
CA GLN A 532 -35.97 13.84 -5.80
C GLN A 532 -35.67 12.63 -6.70
N ASN A 533 -36.19 12.63 -7.93
CA ASN A 533 -35.79 11.75 -9.04
C ASN A 533 -35.62 10.25 -8.71
N ILE A 534 -36.59 9.65 -8.02
CA ILE A 534 -36.60 8.19 -7.84
C ILE A 534 -36.82 7.55 -9.22
N SER A 535 -35.97 6.59 -9.54
CA SER A 535 -36.10 5.77 -10.73
C SER A 535 -35.84 4.30 -10.42
N TYR A 536 -36.22 3.45 -11.36
CA TYR A 536 -36.08 2.00 -11.24
C TYR A 536 -35.30 1.45 -12.42
N SER A 537 -34.52 0.41 -12.19
CA SER A 537 -33.79 -0.26 -13.27
C SER A 537 -33.76 -1.78 -13.06
N LEU A 538 -33.56 -2.49 -14.16
CA LEU A 538 -33.27 -3.92 -14.13
C LEU A 538 -31.76 -4.11 -13.98
N VAL A 539 -31.34 -4.83 -12.94
CA VAL A 539 -29.93 -5.15 -12.68
C VAL A 539 -29.54 -6.43 -13.40
N SER A 540 -30.36 -7.47 -13.29
CA SER A 540 -30.08 -8.78 -13.89
C SER A 540 -31.35 -9.57 -14.18
N VAL A 541 -31.28 -10.51 -15.13
CA VAL A 541 -32.34 -11.48 -15.44
C VAL A 541 -31.75 -12.79 -15.98
N SER A 542 -32.32 -13.92 -15.57
CA SER A 542 -31.96 -15.27 -16.04
C SER A 542 -33.21 -16.15 -16.14
N GLY A 543 -33.19 -17.16 -17.03
CA GLY A 543 -34.33 -18.09 -17.22
C GLY A 543 -35.53 -17.52 -18.00
N GLY A 544 -35.43 -16.28 -18.50
CA GLY A 544 -36.44 -15.57 -19.28
C GLY A 544 -35.91 -14.23 -19.78
N THR A 545 -36.81 -13.31 -20.11
CA THR A 545 -36.46 -11.90 -20.41
C THR A 545 -37.26 -10.96 -19.52
N ALA A 546 -36.69 -9.80 -19.19
CA ALA A 546 -37.38 -8.77 -18.42
C ALA A 546 -36.94 -7.37 -18.88
N THR A 547 -37.79 -6.39 -18.68
CA THR A 547 -37.49 -4.96 -18.83
C THR A 547 -38.07 -4.19 -17.66
N CYS A 548 -37.39 -3.14 -17.19
CA CYS A 548 -37.90 -2.23 -16.17
C CYS A 548 -37.81 -0.80 -16.68
N SER A 549 -38.92 -0.07 -16.68
CA SER A 549 -38.92 1.38 -16.98
C SER A 549 -38.36 2.17 -15.79
N GLN A 550 -37.89 3.39 -16.06
CA GLN A 550 -37.47 4.31 -14.99
C GLN A 550 -38.60 4.69 -14.03
N PHE A 551 -39.86 4.43 -14.41
CA PHE A 551 -41.05 4.72 -13.60
C PHE A 551 -41.57 3.49 -12.84
N GLY A 552 -40.88 2.35 -12.93
CA GLY A 552 -41.25 1.13 -12.22
C GLY A 552 -42.18 0.20 -12.99
N ASP A 553 -42.27 0.28 -14.32
CA ASP A 553 -42.99 -0.73 -15.11
C ASP A 553 -42.08 -1.92 -15.40
N LEU A 554 -42.24 -2.99 -14.62
CA LEU A 554 -41.49 -4.24 -14.75
C LEU A 554 -42.26 -5.24 -15.61
N SER A 555 -41.79 -5.49 -16.83
CA SER A 555 -42.35 -6.50 -17.73
C SER A 555 -41.46 -7.74 -17.72
N ILE A 556 -42.05 -8.92 -17.51
CA ILE A 556 -41.34 -10.20 -17.39
C ILE A 556 -41.95 -11.17 -18.39
N THR A 557 -41.11 -11.83 -19.19
CA THR A 557 -41.50 -12.88 -20.13
C THR A 557 -40.81 -14.18 -19.76
N ALA A 558 -41.61 -15.22 -19.54
CA ALA A 558 -41.12 -16.54 -19.19
C ALA A 558 -40.39 -17.21 -20.37
N GLY A 559 -39.34 -17.97 -20.06
CA GLY A 559 -38.62 -18.76 -21.05
C GLY A 559 -39.49 -19.83 -21.74
N SER A 560 -38.96 -20.46 -22.78
CA SER A 560 -39.67 -21.48 -23.58
C SER A 560 -39.77 -22.86 -22.90
N SER A 561 -39.18 -23.02 -21.71
CA SER A 561 -39.14 -24.27 -20.94
C SER A 561 -39.50 -24.02 -19.48
N GLU A 562 -39.92 -25.08 -18.78
CA GLU A 562 -40.24 -25.02 -17.35
C GLU A 562 -38.96 -24.79 -16.51
N GLY A 563 -39.07 -24.05 -15.42
CA GLY A 563 -37.93 -23.64 -14.61
C GLY A 563 -38.23 -22.44 -13.72
N TYR A 564 -37.22 -21.63 -13.44
CA TYR A 564 -37.37 -20.37 -12.68
C TYR A 564 -36.79 -19.21 -13.48
N ILE A 565 -37.47 -18.07 -13.39
CA ILE A 565 -36.99 -16.77 -13.85
C ILE A 565 -36.49 -16.05 -12.60
N ASN A 566 -35.20 -15.78 -12.54
CA ASN A 566 -34.61 -14.99 -11.45
C ASN A 566 -34.16 -13.65 -12.01
N LEU A 567 -34.61 -12.57 -11.39
CA LEU A 567 -34.25 -11.21 -11.78
C LEU A 567 -34.01 -10.34 -10.54
N GLU A 568 -33.27 -9.27 -10.74
CA GLU A 568 -33.00 -8.28 -9.71
C GLU A 568 -33.32 -6.89 -10.24
N VAL A 569 -34.05 -6.12 -9.44
CA VAL A 569 -34.38 -4.71 -9.72
C VAL A 569 -33.71 -3.79 -8.71
N ALA A 570 -33.39 -2.58 -9.12
CA ALA A 570 -32.80 -1.55 -8.28
C ALA A 570 -33.70 -0.31 -8.21
N VAL A 571 -33.67 0.36 -7.06
CA VAL A 571 -34.16 1.73 -6.90
C VAL A 571 -32.95 2.64 -6.92
N LEU A 572 -33.06 3.71 -7.70
CA LEU A 572 -32.04 4.73 -7.84
C LEU A 572 -32.62 6.09 -7.46
N VAL A 573 -31.81 6.91 -6.80
CA VAL A 573 -32.10 8.32 -6.53
C VAL A 573 -30.98 9.13 -7.17
N ASP A 574 -31.33 10.04 -8.07
CA ASP A 574 -30.35 10.81 -8.87
C ASP A 574 -29.30 9.93 -9.60
N GLY A 575 -29.69 8.70 -9.98
CA GLY A 575 -28.81 7.74 -10.65
C GLY A 575 -27.89 6.94 -9.72
N ILE A 576 -27.93 7.17 -8.40
CA ILE A 576 -27.24 6.37 -7.39
C ILE A 576 -28.16 5.24 -6.93
N THR A 577 -27.67 3.99 -6.98
CA THR A 577 -28.41 2.83 -6.47
C THR A 577 -28.46 2.85 -4.95
N ILE A 578 -29.66 2.91 -4.38
CA ILE A 578 -29.89 2.96 -2.93
C ILE A 578 -30.46 1.66 -2.35
N GLY A 579 -30.82 0.71 -3.21
CA GLY A 579 -31.28 -0.62 -2.80
C GLY A 579 -31.63 -1.51 -3.98
N THR A 580 -31.48 -2.82 -3.79
CA THR A 580 -31.86 -3.84 -4.77
C THR A 580 -32.85 -4.85 -4.19
N LYS A 581 -33.58 -5.53 -5.08
CA LYS A 581 -34.51 -6.60 -4.72
C LYS A 581 -34.45 -7.74 -5.72
N ALA A 582 -34.09 -8.92 -5.23
CA ALA A 582 -34.19 -10.17 -5.97
C ALA A 582 -35.63 -10.69 -6.01
N ILE A 583 -36.05 -11.18 -7.17
CA ILE A 583 -37.38 -11.69 -7.48
C ILE A 583 -37.22 -13.02 -8.21
N SER A 584 -37.97 -14.05 -7.78
CA SER A 584 -37.98 -15.37 -8.40
C SER A 584 -39.40 -15.77 -8.78
N ILE A 585 -39.61 -16.13 -10.05
CA ILE A 585 -40.92 -16.51 -10.61
C ILE A 585 -40.82 -17.91 -11.22
N LYS A 586 -41.79 -18.78 -10.93
CA LYS A 586 -41.81 -20.13 -11.49
C LYS A 586 -42.38 -20.13 -12.92
N CYS A 587 -41.73 -20.84 -13.83
CA CYS A 587 -42.24 -21.15 -15.17
C CYS A 587 -42.74 -22.60 -15.21
N GLU A 588 -44.03 -22.83 -15.43
CA GLU A 588 -44.65 -24.16 -15.40
C GLU A 588 -45.80 -24.26 -16.42
N LYS A 589 -45.98 -25.42 -17.07
CA LYS A 589 -47.16 -25.67 -17.91
C LYS A 589 -48.33 -26.07 -17.03
N THR A 590 -49.34 -25.22 -16.90
CA THR A 590 -50.59 -25.62 -16.25
C THR A 590 -51.39 -26.58 -17.15
N VAL A 591 -51.62 -27.81 -16.69
CA VAL A 591 -52.46 -28.81 -17.39
C VAL A 591 -53.93 -28.48 -17.15
N SER A 592 -54.60 -27.83 -18.10
CA SER A 592 -56.06 -27.71 -18.09
C SER A 592 -56.70 -29.09 -18.38
N GLY A 593 -57.52 -29.57 -17.43
CA GLY A 593 -57.81 -30.99 -17.21
C GLY A 593 -58.74 -31.71 -18.20
N LEU A 594 -58.47 -33.01 -18.37
CA LEU A 594 -59.29 -34.08 -18.99
C LEU A 594 -60.82 -33.96 -18.74
N VAL A 595 -61.19 -33.41 -17.59
CA VAL A 595 -62.57 -33.31 -17.07
C VAL A 595 -63.40 -32.24 -17.79
N ASN A 596 -62.77 -31.18 -18.31
CA ASN A 596 -63.50 -30.11 -19.01
C ASN A 596 -63.91 -30.50 -20.44
N ASN A 597 -63.34 -31.59 -20.99
CA ASN A 597 -63.60 -32.06 -22.36
C ASN A 597 -64.58 -33.25 -22.42
N ILE A 598 -64.99 -33.80 -21.27
CA ILE A 598 -66.00 -34.88 -21.13
C ILE A 598 -67.14 -34.32 -20.28
N GLY A 599 -68.28 -33.93 -20.89
CA GLY A 599 -69.33 -33.11 -20.25
C GLY A 599 -70.75 -33.26 -20.85
N TYR A 600 -71.76 -32.95 -20.03
CA TYR A 600 -73.18 -33.42 -20.03
C TYR A 600 -74.11 -32.99 -21.19
N ASP A 601 -75.07 -33.88 -21.52
CA ASP A 601 -76.42 -33.52 -21.98
C ASP A 601 -77.49 -34.50 -21.45
N SER A 602 -78.70 -34.01 -21.18
CA SER A 602 -79.84 -34.83 -20.72
C SER A 602 -80.41 -35.68 -21.86
N TRP A 603 -80.93 -36.88 -21.55
CA TRP A 603 -81.61 -37.78 -22.50
C TRP A 603 -82.57 -37.04 -23.46
N GLY A 604 -82.14 -36.75 -24.69
CA GLY A 604 -83.00 -36.11 -25.70
C GLY A 604 -82.36 -35.19 -26.74
N GLY A 605 -81.06 -34.89 -26.70
CA GLY A 605 -80.37 -34.02 -27.67
C GLY A 605 -79.37 -34.74 -28.58
N THR A 606 -79.08 -34.18 -29.76
CA THR A 606 -77.91 -34.56 -30.58
C THR A 606 -76.66 -33.88 -30.02
N SER A 607 -76.07 -34.41 -28.95
CA SER A 607 -74.82 -33.89 -28.38
C SER A 607 -73.59 -34.22 -29.26
N GLU A 608 -72.67 -33.27 -29.38
CA GLU A 608 -71.36 -33.42 -30.04
C GLU A 608 -70.24 -33.78 -29.04
N HIS A 609 -70.55 -34.19 -27.81
CA HIS A 609 -69.58 -34.47 -26.74
C HIS A 609 -69.68 -35.89 -26.17
N LEU A 610 -68.62 -36.36 -25.49
CA LEU A 610 -68.58 -37.62 -24.75
C LEU A 610 -69.31 -37.47 -23.40
N GLU A 611 -70.24 -38.37 -23.07
CA GLU A 611 -71.06 -38.30 -21.84
C GLU A 611 -70.67 -39.38 -20.82
N VAL A 612 -70.79 -39.12 -19.51
CA VAL A 612 -70.43 -40.06 -18.42
C VAL A 612 -71.67 -40.58 -17.68
N TYR A 613 -71.74 -41.89 -17.45
CA TYR A 613 -72.83 -42.59 -16.77
C TYR A 613 -72.35 -43.44 -15.60
N GLY A 614 -73.16 -43.43 -14.53
CA GLY A 614 -73.16 -44.48 -13.52
C GLY A 614 -72.21 -44.32 -12.32
N LEU A 615 -71.92 -43.09 -11.92
CA LEU A 615 -71.23 -42.81 -10.66
C LEU A 615 -72.23 -42.81 -9.47
N PRO A 616 -71.84 -43.26 -8.26
CA PRO A 616 -72.67 -43.14 -7.06
C PRO A 616 -72.99 -41.67 -6.76
N GLY A 617 -74.27 -41.34 -6.53
CA GLY A 617 -74.72 -39.95 -6.25
C GLY A 617 -75.29 -39.19 -7.47
N VAL A 618 -75.22 -39.78 -8.67
CA VAL A 618 -75.92 -39.27 -9.87
C VAL A 618 -77.30 -39.89 -9.93
N GLY A 619 -78.36 -39.15 -9.58
CA GLY A 619 -79.75 -39.60 -9.73
C GLY A 619 -80.13 -39.79 -11.20
N ASP A 620 -81.20 -40.56 -11.47
CA ASP A 620 -81.75 -40.92 -12.80
C ASP A 620 -82.22 -39.72 -13.68
N GLY A 621 -81.73 -38.51 -13.41
CA GLY A 621 -81.99 -37.27 -14.14
C GLY A 621 -80.76 -36.40 -14.39
N GLY A 622 -79.54 -36.95 -14.28
CA GLY A 622 -78.33 -36.26 -14.74
C GLY A 622 -77.96 -34.99 -13.96
N ALA A 623 -77.91 -35.10 -12.64
CA ALA A 623 -77.37 -34.03 -11.80
C ALA A 623 -75.83 -34.01 -11.83
N GLN A 624 -75.26 -32.80 -11.82
CA GLN A 624 -73.82 -32.49 -11.86
C GLN A 624 -72.98 -33.32 -10.88
N VAL A 625 -71.87 -33.90 -11.36
CA VAL A 625 -70.77 -34.34 -10.50
C VAL A 625 -69.74 -33.21 -10.48
N THR A 626 -69.67 -32.46 -9.38
CA THR A 626 -68.85 -31.24 -9.24
C THR A 626 -67.39 -31.50 -8.86
N SER A 627 -66.93 -32.74 -8.90
CA SER A 627 -65.51 -33.07 -8.76
C SER A 627 -65.27 -34.46 -9.35
N GLN A 628 -64.42 -34.63 -10.36
CA GLN A 628 -63.93 -35.97 -10.66
C GLN A 628 -62.60 -35.93 -11.42
N SER A 629 -61.54 -36.34 -10.74
CA SER A 629 -60.20 -36.54 -11.31
C SER A 629 -60.18 -37.79 -12.21
N PHE A 630 -59.13 -37.97 -13.02
CA PHE A 630 -58.91 -39.21 -13.81
C PHE A 630 -59.04 -40.48 -12.95
N ALA A 631 -58.52 -40.43 -11.72
CA ALA A 631 -58.55 -41.54 -10.77
C ALA A 631 -59.97 -41.95 -10.39
N ASP A 632 -60.88 -40.99 -10.30
CA ASP A 632 -62.25 -41.26 -9.86
C ASP A 632 -63.10 -41.90 -10.97
N LEU A 633 -62.92 -41.48 -12.23
CA LEU A 633 -63.54 -42.14 -13.39
C LEU A 633 -63.09 -43.60 -13.50
N TYR A 634 -61.80 -43.85 -13.21
CA TYR A 634 -61.21 -45.17 -13.22
C TYR A 634 -61.68 -46.05 -12.05
N ASN A 635 -61.59 -45.54 -10.81
CA ASN A 635 -61.90 -46.29 -9.59
C ASN A 635 -63.38 -46.68 -9.49
N ASN A 636 -64.29 -45.85 -10.03
CA ASN A 636 -65.73 -46.14 -10.03
C ASN A 636 -66.20 -46.87 -11.28
N ASN A 637 -65.28 -47.26 -12.18
CA ASN A 637 -65.60 -47.87 -13.47
C ASN A 637 -66.69 -47.09 -14.24
N ALA A 638 -66.46 -45.78 -14.42
CA ALA A 638 -67.43 -44.92 -15.09
C ALA A 638 -67.73 -45.44 -16.52
N VAL A 639 -68.98 -45.33 -16.97
CA VAL A 639 -69.39 -45.75 -18.31
C VAL A 639 -69.46 -44.53 -19.22
N ILE A 640 -68.73 -44.52 -20.32
CA ILE A 640 -68.69 -43.40 -21.26
C ILE A 640 -69.62 -43.69 -22.44
N MET A 641 -70.57 -42.80 -22.71
CA MET A 641 -71.34 -42.84 -23.95
C MET A 641 -70.53 -42.21 -25.08
N LEU A 642 -70.37 -42.96 -26.16
CA LEU A 642 -69.61 -42.52 -27.33
C LEU A 642 -70.50 -41.82 -28.34
N HIS A 643 -71.74 -42.27 -28.55
CA HIS A 643 -72.67 -41.67 -29.53
C HIS A 643 -74.13 -42.15 -29.37
N MET A 644 -75.10 -41.27 -29.70
CA MET A 644 -76.54 -41.55 -29.80
C MET A 644 -77.16 -40.86 -31.05
N LYS A 645 -77.81 -41.59 -31.98
CA LYS A 645 -78.58 -40.97 -33.10
C LYS A 645 -79.54 -41.92 -33.84
N ASN A 646 -80.46 -41.33 -34.63
CA ASN A 646 -81.37 -41.97 -35.59
C ASN A 646 -80.65 -42.73 -36.71
N ASN A 647 -81.10 -43.96 -37.01
CA ASN A 647 -80.58 -44.89 -38.03
C ASN A 647 -80.06 -44.22 -39.33
N ASN A 648 -78.74 -44.10 -39.48
CA ASN A 648 -78.08 -43.85 -40.78
C ASN A 648 -76.74 -44.59 -40.88
N SER A 649 -76.29 -44.91 -42.09
CA SER A 649 -75.25 -45.90 -42.39
C SER A 649 -73.79 -45.54 -42.03
N THR A 650 -73.49 -44.36 -41.50
CA THR A 650 -72.14 -43.88 -41.10
C THR A 650 -71.79 -44.08 -39.61
N TYR A 651 -72.57 -44.90 -38.91
CA TYR A 651 -72.58 -44.99 -37.44
C TYR A 651 -71.29 -45.54 -36.79
N THR A 652 -70.60 -46.49 -37.43
CA THR A 652 -69.42 -47.17 -36.85
C THR A 652 -68.20 -46.24 -36.81
N ASP A 653 -68.00 -45.42 -37.84
CA ASP A 653 -66.86 -44.51 -37.93
C ASP A 653 -66.96 -43.38 -36.92
N THR A 654 -68.17 -42.85 -36.69
CA THR A 654 -68.40 -41.84 -35.64
C THR A 654 -68.06 -42.40 -34.26
N VAL A 655 -68.51 -43.63 -33.95
CA VAL A 655 -68.21 -44.28 -32.66
C VAL A 655 -66.70 -44.53 -32.52
N LYS A 656 -66.04 -44.97 -33.60
CA LYS A 656 -64.59 -45.15 -33.63
C LYS A 656 -63.85 -43.84 -33.37
N ASN A 657 -64.24 -42.74 -34.02
CA ASN A 657 -63.63 -41.43 -33.82
C ASN A 657 -63.81 -40.93 -32.40
N ARG A 658 -65.01 -41.10 -31.82
CA ARG A 658 -65.29 -40.72 -30.42
C ARG A 658 -64.51 -41.57 -29.42
N LEU A 659 -64.31 -42.85 -29.70
CA LEU A 659 -63.44 -43.70 -28.91
C LEU A 659 -61.97 -43.25 -29.02
N SER A 660 -61.50 -42.88 -30.21
CA SER A 660 -60.16 -42.32 -30.42
C SER A 660 -59.94 -41.02 -29.66
N GLU A 661 -60.95 -40.13 -29.61
CA GLU A 661 -60.91 -38.90 -28.82
C GLU A 661 -60.77 -39.20 -27.33
N LEU A 662 -61.59 -40.11 -26.78
CA LEU A 662 -61.49 -40.57 -25.40
C LEU A 662 -60.09 -41.11 -25.08
N CYS A 663 -59.56 -41.96 -25.96
CA CYS A 663 -58.21 -42.51 -25.86
C CYS A 663 -57.14 -41.40 -25.86
N GLY A 664 -57.25 -40.40 -26.74
CA GLY A 664 -56.32 -39.27 -26.80
C GLY A 664 -56.29 -38.46 -25.51
N TYR A 665 -57.46 -38.24 -24.88
CA TYR A 665 -57.52 -37.62 -23.57
C TYR A 665 -56.81 -38.45 -22.50
N ILE A 666 -57.07 -39.77 -22.45
CA ILE A 666 -56.41 -40.69 -21.52
C ILE A 666 -54.88 -40.68 -21.70
N VAL A 667 -54.40 -40.73 -22.94
CA VAL A 667 -52.97 -40.68 -23.28
C VAL A 667 -52.34 -39.39 -22.73
N ASN A 668 -52.96 -38.23 -22.97
CA ASN A 668 -52.43 -36.95 -22.47
C ASN A 668 -52.32 -36.93 -20.93
N ALA A 669 -53.31 -37.49 -20.23
CA ALA A 669 -53.26 -37.60 -18.78
C ALA A 669 -52.13 -38.53 -18.31
N LEU A 670 -51.92 -39.67 -18.97
CA LEU A 670 -50.83 -40.60 -18.64
C LEU A 670 -49.44 -40.01 -18.96
N VAL A 671 -49.30 -39.29 -20.08
CA VAL A 671 -48.05 -38.56 -20.42
C VAL A 671 -47.71 -37.51 -19.37
N SER A 672 -48.71 -36.79 -18.84
CA SER A 672 -48.52 -35.83 -17.75
C SER A 672 -47.98 -36.46 -16.45
N LYS A 673 -48.04 -37.79 -16.33
CA LYS A 673 -47.48 -38.57 -15.22
C LYS A 673 -46.13 -39.22 -15.57
N GLY A 674 -45.51 -38.82 -16.68
CA GLY A 674 -44.17 -39.24 -17.08
C GLY A 674 -44.11 -40.48 -17.97
N LEU A 675 -45.25 -40.96 -18.49
CA LEU A 675 -45.28 -42.08 -19.43
C LEU A 675 -44.97 -41.65 -20.87
N ASP A 676 -44.28 -42.50 -21.62
CA ASP A 676 -43.86 -42.24 -23.02
C ASP A 676 -45.05 -42.02 -23.97
N ALA A 677 -45.13 -40.82 -24.57
CA ALA A 677 -46.23 -40.42 -25.44
C ALA A 677 -46.35 -41.27 -26.71
N THR A 678 -45.25 -41.64 -27.35
CA THR A 678 -45.25 -42.36 -28.64
C THR A 678 -45.75 -43.79 -28.45
N LYS A 679 -45.31 -44.45 -27.39
CA LYS A 679 -45.78 -45.78 -27.00
C LYS A 679 -47.24 -45.76 -26.59
N LEU A 680 -47.66 -44.75 -25.81
CA LEU A 680 -49.07 -44.60 -25.42
C LEU A 680 -50.00 -44.33 -26.62
N GLN A 681 -49.57 -43.53 -27.59
CA GLN A 681 -50.32 -43.27 -28.82
C GLN A 681 -50.48 -44.53 -29.68
N SER A 682 -49.43 -45.36 -29.73
CA SER A 682 -49.44 -46.64 -30.45
C SER A 682 -50.37 -47.65 -29.77
N ALA A 683 -50.25 -47.80 -28.44
CA ALA A 683 -51.12 -48.64 -27.62
C ALA A 683 -52.59 -48.23 -27.77
N SER A 684 -52.88 -46.92 -27.66
CA SER A 684 -54.25 -46.42 -27.75
C SER A 684 -54.91 -46.68 -29.10
N SER A 685 -54.15 -46.61 -30.20
CA SER A 685 -54.64 -46.91 -31.55
C SER A 685 -55.03 -48.40 -31.68
N HIS A 686 -54.23 -49.30 -31.11
CA HIS A 686 -54.54 -50.74 -31.06
C HIS A 686 -55.78 -51.05 -30.22
N VAL A 687 -55.92 -50.36 -29.08
CA VAL A 687 -57.08 -50.51 -28.19
C VAL A 687 -58.37 -50.05 -28.85
N VAL A 688 -58.35 -48.95 -29.60
CA VAL A 688 -59.52 -48.50 -30.40
C VAL A 688 -59.96 -49.61 -31.36
N ASP A 689 -59.03 -50.19 -32.12
CA ASP A 689 -59.35 -51.27 -33.06
C ASP A 689 -59.86 -52.53 -32.34
N THR A 690 -59.27 -52.89 -31.19
CA THR A 690 -59.66 -54.06 -30.38
C THR A 690 -61.08 -53.90 -29.85
N LEU A 691 -61.40 -52.76 -29.23
CA LEU A 691 -62.73 -52.49 -28.68
C LEU A 691 -63.80 -52.38 -29.76
N MET A 692 -63.45 -51.84 -30.94
CA MET A 692 -64.33 -51.81 -32.10
C MET A 692 -64.51 -53.20 -32.76
N SER A 693 -63.56 -54.12 -32.62
CA SER A 693 -63.70 -55.51 -33.09
C SER A 693 -64.64 -56.34 -32.22
N ASN A 694 -64.65 -56.10 -30.91
CA ASN A 694 -65.56 -56.67 -29.93
C ASN A 694 -66.89 -55.90 -29.82
N TYR A 695 -67.23 -55.10 -30.82
CA TYR A 695 -68.44 -54.29 -30.87
C TYR A 695 -69.70 -55.17 -30.78
N TYR A 696 -70.28 -55.26 -29.59
CA TYR A 696 -71.36 -56.21 -29.28
C TYR A 696 -72.67 -55.76 -29.93
N ARG A 697 -73.11 -56.48 -30.98
CA ARG A 697 -74.37 -56.21 -31.68
C ARG A 697 -75.47 -57.13 -31.13
N LYS A 698 -76.42 -56.54 -30.38
CA LYS A 698 -77.80 -57.02 -30.12
C LYS A 698 -78.04 -57.79 -28.80
N GLY A 699 -78.58 -57.10 -27.80
CA GLY A 699 -79.49 -57.68 -26.81
C GLY A 699 -80.93 -57.28 -27.16
N LYS A 700 -81.77 -58.23 -27.58
CA LYS A 700 -83.24 -58.02 -27.59
C LYS A 700 -83.71 -58.10 -26.14
N SER A 701 -84.32 -57.05 -25.60
CA SER A 701 -85.20 -57.20 -24.44
C SER A 701 -86.63 -56.99 -24.91
N ASP A 702 -87.48 -58.02 -24.79
CA ASP A 702 -88.92 -57.94 -25.04
C ASP A 702 -89.63 -57.23 -23.85
N ASP A 703 -89.11 -56.08 -23.45
CA ASP A 703 -89.39 -55.43 -22.18
C ASP A 703 -89.76 -53.96 -22.41
N ASN A 704 -90.91 -53.52 -21.89
CA ASN A 704 -91.61 -52.27 -22.28
C ASN A 704 -91.07 -50.99 -21.59
N THR A 705 -89.82 -50.99 -21.11
CA THR A 705 -89.20 -49.89 -20.36
C THR A 705 -88.53 -48.85 -21.27
N GLU A 706 -88.78 -47.55 -21.06
CA GLU A 706 -88.30 -46.44 -21.90
C GLU A 706 -87.24 -45.58 -21.23
N GLY A 707 -86.42 -44.91 -22.03
CA GLY A 707 -85.66 -43.74 -21.58
C GLY A 707 -84.54 -44.06 -20.58
N THR A 708 -84.34 -43.16 -19.61
CA THR A 708 -83.24 -43.20 -18.64
C THR A 708 -83.12 -44.52 -17.88
N ALA A 709 -84.26 -45.19 -17.58
CA ALA A 709 -84.28 -46.48 -16.91
C ALA A 709 -83.57 -47.60 -17.71
N LEU A 710 -83.61 -47.53 -19.05
CA LEU A 710 -82.91 -48.48 -19.92
C LEU A 710 -81.39 -48.22 -19.92
N GLY A 711 -80.96 -46.96 -19.97
CA GLY A 711 -79.55 -46.56 -19.89
C GLY A 711 -78.90 -46.90 -18.56
N THR A 712 -79.61 -46.70 -17.45
CA THR A 712 -79.16 -47.11 -16.10
C THR A 712 -78.95 -48.62 -16.03
N ARG A 713 -79.86 -49.41 -16.60
CA ARG A 713 -79.73 -50.88 -16.63
C ARG A 713 -78.51 -51.34 -17.43
N VAL A 714 -78.31 -50.80 -18.63
CA VAL A 714 -77.18 -51.19 -19.50
C VAL A 714 -75.84 -50.74 -18.89
N SER A 715 -75.75 -49.51 -18.38
CA SER A 715 -74.54 -49.03 -17.71
C SER A 715 -74.20 -49.84 -16.45
N ASN A 716 -75.18 -50.33 -15.69
CA ASN A 716 -74.93 -51.22 -14.57
C ASN A 716 -74.40 -52.60 -15.02
N LYS A 717 -74.88 -53.15 -16.14
CA LYS A 717 -74.31 -54.40 -16.70
C LYS A 717 -72.87 -54.24 -17.15
N ILE A 718 -72.55 -53.12 -17.81
CA ILE A 718 -71.16 -52.79 -18.20
C ILE A 718 -70.29 -52.64 -16.95
N LYS A 719 -70.75 -51.92 -15.92
CA LYS A 719 -70.01 -51.76 -14.66
C LYS A 719 -69.73 -53.07 -13.94
N ASN A 720 -70.71 -53.97 -13.93
CA ASN A 720 -70.60 -55.28 -13.31
C ASN A 720 -69.74 -56.27 -14.14
N GLY A 721 -69.23 -55.85 -15.32
CA GLY A 721 -68.44 -56.69 -16.21
C GLY A 721 -69.27 -57.75 -16.96
N GLU A 722 -70.59 -57.65 -16.95
CA GLU A 722 -71.48 -58.56 -17.69
C GLU A 722 -71.47 -58.28 -19.20
N MET A 723 -70.99 -57.10 -19.61
CA MET A 723 -70.79 -56.67 -20.99
C MET A 723 -69.47 -55.92 -21.11
N THR A 724 -68.63 -56.32 -22.08
CA THR A 724 -67.30 -55.76 -22.35
C THR A 724 -67.22 -55.28 -23.80
N GLY A 725 -66.25 -54.42 -24.11
CA GLY A 725 -66.12 -53.79 -25.41
C GLY A 725 -67.08 -52.62 -25.60
N VAL A 726 -67.19 -52.12 -26.84
CA VAL A 726 -68.20 -51.10 -27.17
C VAL A 726 -69.57 -51.77 -27.26
N VAL A 727 -70.47 -51.42 -26.36
CA VAL A 727 -71.81 -52.00 -26.23
C VAL A 727 -72.82 -51.14 -26.98
N LYS A 728 -73.51 -51.75 -27.95
CA LYS A 728 -74.59 -51.13 -28.73
C LYS A 728 -75.97 -51.58 -28.25
N PHE A 729 -76.87 -50.64 -27.98
CA PHE A 729 -78.27 -50.94 -27.68
C PHE A 729 -79.27 -50.05 -28.46
N THR A 730 -80.52 -50.52 -28.58
CA THR A 730 -81.61 -49.86 -29.34
C THR A 730 -82.85 -49.72 -28.47
N ASP A 731 -83.44 -48.52 -28.43
CA ASP A 731 -84.72 -48.26 -27.74
C ASP A 731 -85.90 -48.70 -28.64
N PHE A 732 -86.72 -49.65 -28.19
CA PHE A 732 -87.79 -50.24 -28.99
C PHE A 732 -89.08 -49.42 -29.06
N LYS A 733 -89.32 -48.48 -28.12
CA LYS A 733 -90.52 -47.63 -28.16
C LYS A 733 -90.27 -46.31 -28.89
N ARG A 734 -89.05 -45.79 -28.86
CA ARG A 734 -88.58 -44.73 -29.78
C ARG A 734 -87.79 -45.37 -30.93
N LYS A 735 -88.49 -46.15 -31.77
CA LYS A 735 -88.00 -47.10 -32.82
C LYS A 735 -86.77 -46.75 -33.67
N ASP A 736 -86.18 -45.57 -33.51
CA ASP A 736 -85.08 -45.07 -34.32
C ASP A 736 -83.78 -44.75 -33.53
N TYR A 737 -83.74 -44.78 -32.19
CA TYR A 737 -82.53 -44.41 -31.41
C TYR A 737 -81.60 -45.59 -31.06
N GLN A 738 -80.30 -45.46 -31.40
CA GLN A 738 -79.23 -46.37 -31.00
C GLN A 738 -78.19 -45.64 -30.14
N VAL A 739 -77.70 -46.30 -29.08
CA VAL A 739 -76.72 -45.75 -28.15
C VAL A 739 -75.51 -46.68 -28.02
N ASN A 740 -74.30 -46.11 -27.99
CA ASN A 740 -73.06 -46.86 -27.73
C ASN A 740 -72.39 -46.38 -26.46
N MET A 741 -71.96 -47.34 -25.64
CA MET A 741 -71.29 -47.09 -24.38
C MET A 741 -70.06 -47.99 -24.24
N VAL A 742 -69.08 -47.55 -23.45
CA VAL A 742 -67.87 -48.32 -23.12
C VAL A 742 -67.49 -48.08 -21.65
N SER A 743 -66.85 -49.05 -21.01
CA SER A 743 -66.25 -48.86 -19.68
C SER A 743 -64.99 -47.99 -19.77
N PHE A 744 -64.90 -46.92 -18.98
CA PHE A 744 -63.69 -46.10 -18.89
C PHE A 744 -62.52 -46.91 -18.33
N LYS A 745 -62.77 -47.72 -17.30
CA LYS A 745 -61.76 -48.58 -16.69
C LYS A 745 -61.21 -49.60 -17.70
N GLU A 746 -62.08 -50.22 -18.49
CA GLU A 746 -61.68 -51.16 -19.54
C GLU A 746 -60.78 -50.50 -20.59
N VAL A 747 -61.12 -49.29 -21.05
CA VAL A 747 -60.30 -48.55 -22.01
C VAL A 747 -58.91 -48.25 -21.43
N VAL A 748 -58.85 -47.77 -20.18
CA VAL A 748 -57.57 -47.47 -19.51
C VAL A 748 -56.74 -48.73 -19.29
N ASP A 749 -57.36 -49.81 -18.78
CA ASP A 749 -56.68 -51.09 -18.51
C ASP A 749 -56.10 -51.70 -19.79
N LEU A 750 -56.83 -51.62 -20.90
CA LEU A 750 -56.33 -52.09 -22.20
C LEU A 750 -55.18 -51.23 -22.72
N ILE A 751 -55.24 -49.90 -22.56
CA ILE A 751 -54.14 -49.01 -22.98
C ILE A 751 -52.88 -49.31 -22.18
N LEU A 752 -53.00 -49.46 -20.86
CA LEU A 752 -51.88 -49.78 -19.98
C LEU A 752 -51.29 -51.16 -20.31
N LYS A 753 -52.14 -52.16 -20.52
CA LYS A 753 -51.71 -53.51 -20.92
C LYS A 753 -50.94 -53.50 -22.25
N GLU A 754 -51.46 -52.83 -23.28
CA GLU A 754 -50.80 -52.71 -24.59
C GLU A 754 -49.52 -51.86 -24.53
N TYR A 755 -49.46 -50.90 -23.59
CA TYR A 755 -48.25 -50.14 -23.31
C TYR A 755 -47.17 -50.99 -22.60
N GLY A 756 -47.58 -52.01 -21.84
CA GLY A 756 -46.71 -52.95 -21.11
C GLY A 756 -46.75 -52.84 -19.59
N TYR A 757 -47.85 -52.34 -19.02
CA TYR A 757 -48.13 -52.26 -17.57
C TYR A 757 -49.02 -53.40 -17.06
#